data_AF-A0A0V1MB12-F1
#
_entry.id   AF-A0A0V1MB12-F1
#
_cell.length_a   1.000
_cell.length_b   1.000
_cell.length_c   1.000
_cell.angle_alpha   90.00
_cell.angle_beta   90.00
_cell.angle_gamma   90.00
#
_symmetry.space_group_name_H-M   'P 1'
#
loop_
_entity.id
_entity.type
_entity.pdbx_description
1 polymer ?
#
loop_
_entity_poly.entity_id
_entity_poly.type
_entity_poly.pdbx_seq_one_letter_code
_entity_poly.pdbx_strand_id
1 'polypeptide(L)'
;LHFLSSRMASAVIIGRLPVDVVAEGITERKLAALHQVDTLNLMLYTILMIMTVLTIWIFKHRRLRFVHETGLTLIYGLIVGLIIKLCTNGNSSGAITADVQLWNTTANVDSPPDFLRLSVPYYDGISKENQSILLRYKFDSNVNVFKEGLLEEKATFDSEIFFNILLPPIIFNAGYSLKKGHFFRNIGSILMYAVCGTSLSVVVVGLIMYGFTSLVRLPFSLNETFLFGAVISATDPITVLAIFNDLKVDSDLFALVFGESALNDAVAIVLSQTIERHSPSPGSEALLFDGRALLNSFGHFFGVFFGSMGIGSLVGCLASLFMKFTKISQYPLLEATLFILMSYLSFLISEAAHMTVLTFLSENFIFTYIGVSLFTSQAHLFNIWFILGAFIAIFIGRLIMIYPLTAILNVGRRPPIPMKHQHMLFFAGLRGAMAFALAIRNTSSPQMRIIYSTTSLIVIFTVLFNGGLTVQIIEWLKIKCGDQSSPTLDEGMMFPHSYNRWDKSLLPQKWYDFDNKFLKPLLTHSKPSLLETMPRWCSPIARLFTTDLQYQQMHCIEPGLYIGTVNEAINMRSLQDYFISRVLTVDMFPLEMHYQSITYLFVMAKDIPEWNLMADFDRCLEFIESSIQSKENVLVHCQEGISRSATVVAAYLMKKYNIDENEALRRIQAVRSIVRPNIGFMKQLNLFFKFGWQVDRNRSEYKLLTLGKWRKLHADGLTKSSISEILSPDPDEFSPTNSTDCPKTLYTCRKCRRCLYTQQSLLEHDKKKPDDNCADIDFILPVKWMEENILQYQGKINCPKCESKLGSFVWSGSRCGCSAWISPAFMIHRCKRVYAFGHLIVLFADSLQAPFMYYLFATYGYKESDIALLYAVGLFTNLIYGLFINYILQKFERRVVCCVCCVLTSGSCFLKASSNYYVLMWSRIFDGIAATMLLAPFQEWYLHEHLNRYDFPKEWVAITFRYVFVRSIILSIIAGYVAQFTEKVFETTVFPFLLCVPILCVAVIWIFCKWTPNRQEMRSGNHIWNDLTRAKRILLRRPNAFIVCIIQSLYEGSFYLFIFMWTPIFIQLNPDPNYSPSFGNIYACFMASTLLGTILYRRLSIHLSISNLLSIATACSLAGMGFSVLVGYPGETSGVKYKILLLTLCLYQTGVGLYFPVMQRQQKDILPAEARPVLLALFRVPLNIIAIGALLFLHSHDYYGNWLLLVLCTVLLAVCLLTTFLLTSLSKHSDVDYFVLQLKSDDEPPLLSE
;
A
#
# COMPACT_ATOMS: atom_id res chain seq x y z
N LEU A 1 -12.96 -45.37 11.31
CA LEU A 1 -14.35 -44.87 11.17
C LEU A 1 -15.31 -45.91 10.61
N HIS A 2 -15.19 -46.38 9.35
CA HIS A 2 -16.15 -47.33 8.73
C HIS A 2 -16.44 -48.63 9.53
N PHE A 3 -15.53 -49.10 10.38
CA PHE A 3 -15.73 -50.30 11.21
C PHE A 3 -16.63 -50.10 12.44
N LEU A 4 -16.94 -48.85 12.82
CA LEU A 4 -17.72 -48.52 14.03
C LEU A 4 -19.23 -48.40 13.77
N SER A 5 -19.65 -48.09 12.55
CA SER A 5 -21.08 -47.83 12.24
C SER A 5 -21.97 -49.08 12.33
N SER A 6 -21.41 -50.28 12.11
CA SER A 6 -22.17 -51.54 12.07
C SER A 6 -22.59 -52.09 13.44
N ARG A 7 -22.06 -51.55 14.55
CA ARG A 7 -22.37 -52.02 15.92
C ARG A 7 -22.98 -50.97 16.86
N MET A 8 -23.02 -49.70 16.49
CA MET A 8 -23.62 -48.63 17.33
C MET A 8 -25.13 -48.42 17.14
N ALA A 9 -25.78 -49.20 16.27
CA ALA A 9 -27.20 -49.06 15.89
C ALA A 9 -28.25 -49.37 17.01
N SER A 10 -27.84 -49.40 18.28
CA SER A 10 -28.70 -49.76 19.42
C SER A 10 -28.59 -48.83 20.64
N ALA A 11 -27.69 -47.85 20.63
CA ALA A 11 -27.52 -46.88 21.72
C ALA A 11 -28.46 -45.66 21.53
N VAL A 12 -29.77 -45.90 21.58
CA VAL A 12 -30.81 -44.91 21.26
C VAL A 12 -31.34 -44.24 22.53
N ILE A 13 -30.83 -43.05 22.85
CA ILE A 13 -31.34 -42.20 23.94
C ILE A 13 -32.48 -41.33 23.37
N ILE A 14 -33.73 -41.72 23.59
CA ILE A 14 -34.91 -40.96 23.12
C ILE A 14 -35.31 -39.89 24.14
N GLY A 15 -35.20 -38.63 23.70
CA GLY A 15 -35.92 -37.49 24.25
C GLY A 15 -36.28 -36.54 23.11
N ARG A 16 -37.52 -36.59 22.61
CA ARG A 16 -37.98 -35.73 21.51
C ARG A 16 -38.22 -34.29 22.01
N LEU A 17 -37.21 -33.44 21.88
CA LEU A 17 -37.39 -32.00 21.74
C LEU A 17 -37.51 -31.62 20.25
N PRO A 18 -38.24 -30.55 19.88
CA PRO A 18 -38.26 -30.04 18.51
C PRO A 18 -36.89 -29.46 18.16
N VAL A 19 -36.11 -30.22 17.38
CA VAL A 19 -34.65 -30.07 17.31
C VAL A 19 -34.23 -28.71 16.74
N ASP A 20 -34.80 -28.29 15.62
CA ASP A 20 -34.20 -27.24 14.78
C ASP A 20 -34.33 -25.83 15.38
N VAL A 21 -35.56 -25.41 15.73
CA VAL A 21 -35.83 -24.06 16.27
C VAL A 21 -35.19 -23.86 17.66
N VAL A 22 -35.15 -24.90 18.48
CA VAL A 22 -34.50 -24.84 19.80
C VAL A 22 -32.98 -24.82 19.66
N ALA A 23 -32.41 -25.56 18.69
CA ALA A 23 -30.98 -25.52 18.40
C ALA A 23 -30.54 -24.16 17.84
N GLU A 24 -31.27 -23.55 16.89
CA GLU A 24 -30.95 -22.20 16.39
C GLU A 24 -31.00 -21.17 17.54
N GLY A 25 -32.08 -21.13 18.32
CA GLY A 25 -32.22 -20.19 19.45
C GLY A 25 -31.18 -20.37 20.57
N ILE A 26 -30.70 -21.59 20.82
CA ILE A 26 -29.57 -21.84 21.73
C ILE A 26 -28.25 -21.39 21.08
N THR A 27 -28.05 -21.64 19.79
CA THR A 27 -26.84 -21.28 19.04
C THR A 27 -26.68 -19.76 18.91
N GLU A 28 -27.75 -19.02 18.66
CA GLU A 28 -27.75 -17.55 18.66
C GLU A 28 -27.40 -16.98 20.05
N ARG A 29 -28.01 -17.52 21.12
CA ARG A 29 -27.69 -17.11 22.51
C ARG A 29 -26.23 -17.42 22.87
N LYS A 30 -25.70 -18.55 22.38
CA LYS A 30 -24.29 -18.92 22.51
C LYS A 30 -23.38 -17.96 21.74
N LEU A 31 -23.72 -17.61 20.50
CA LEU A 31 -22.98 -16.63 19.69
C LEU A 31 -22.99 -15.23 20.34
N ALA A 32 -24.14 -14.76 20.82
CA ALA A 32 -24.25 -13.51 21.55
C ALA A 32 -23.43 -13.51 22.86
N ALA A 33 -23.42 -14.61 23.61
CA ALA A 33 -22.57 -14.77 24.80
C ALA A 33 -21.08 -14.80 24.45
N LEU A 34 -20.69 -15.50 23.38
CA LEU A 34 -19.30 -15.52 22.86
C LEU A 34 -18.86 -14.10 22.46
N HIS A 35 -19.67 -13.38 21.69
CA HIS A 35 -19.40 -12.00 21.28
C HIS A 35 -19.28 -11.05 22.48
N GLN A 36 -20.08 -11.24 23.55
CA GLN A 36 -19.94 -10.48 24.80
C GLN A 36 -18.59 -10.73 25.47
N VAL A 37 -18.15 -12.00 25.56
CA VAL A 37 -16.83 -12.35 26.13
C VAL A 37 -15.68 -11.84 25.25
N ASP A 38 -15.79 -11.95 23.92
CA ASP A 38 -14.77 -11.44 22.99
C ASP A 38 -14.65 -9.92 23.04
N THR A 39 -15.77 -9.20 23.15
CA THR A 39 -15.79 -7.74 23.32
C THR A 39 -15.15 -7.34 24.66
N LEU A 40 -15.43 -8.10 25.73
CA LEU A 40 -14.84 -7.85 27.05
C LEU A 40 -13.31 -8.11 27.03
N ASN A 41 -12.86 -9.20 26.41
CA ASN A 41 -11.44 -9.50 26.23
C ASN A 41 -10.72 -8.43 25.39
N LEU A 42 -11.30 -7.99 24.28
CA LEU A 42 -10.77 -6.88 23.48
C LEU A 42 -10.68 -5.57 24.29
N MET A 43 -11.68 -5.27 25.11
CA MET A 43 -11.66 -4.11 26.01
C MET A 43 -10.58 -4.25 27.09
N LEU A 44 -10.42 -5.43 27.68
CA LEU A 44 -9.42 -5.73 28.71
C LEU A 44 -7.99 -5.62 28.15
N TYR A 45 -7.71 -6.19 26.97
CA TYR A 45 -6.41 -6.08 26.31
C TYR A 45 -6.10 -4.64 25.87
N THR A 46 -7.09 -3.88 25.38
CA THR A 46 -6.87 -2.46 25.00
C THR A 46 -6.64 -1.56 26.21
N ILE A 47 -7.36 -1.77 27.34
CA ILE A 47 -7.08 -1.07 28.61
C ILE A 47 -5.67 -1.41 29.11
N LEU A 48 -5.27 -2.69 29.08
CA LEU A 48 -3.90 -3.10 29.43
C LEU A 48 -2.85 -2.39 28.58
N MET A 49 -3.00 -2.36 27.25
CA MET A 49 -2.07 -1.68 26.34
C MET A 49 -2.01 -0.16 26.59
N ILE A 50 -3.14 0.49 26.92
CA ILE A 50 -3.15 1.91 27.29
C ILE A 50 -2.38 2.12 28.61
N MET A 51 -2.59 1.26 29.61
CA MET A 51 -1.91 1.36 30.91
C MET A 51 -0.41 1.09 30.81
N THR A 52 0.03 0.11 30.01
CA THR A 52 1.47 -0.13 29.79
C THR A 52 2.13 1.04 29.08
N VAL A 53 1.52 1.60 28.02
CA VAL A 53 2.08 2.78 27.31
C VAL A 53 2.15 4.01 28.22
N LEU A 54 1.09 4.30 28.99
CA LEU A 54 1.08 5.44 29.94
C LEU A 54 2.12 5.27 31.04
N THR A 55 2.28 4.07 31.59
CA THR A 55 3.23 3.82 32.67
C THR A 55 4.67 3.86 32.18
N ILE A 56 4.99 3.27 31.02
CA ILE A 56 6.29 3.41 30.36
C ILE A 56 6.63 4.89 30.13
N TRP A 57 5.67 5.70 29.66
CA TRP A 57 5.86 7.15 29.50
C TRP A 57 6.17 7.86 30.84
N ILE A 58 5.43 7.54 31.91
CA ILE A 58 5.68 8.07 33.27
C ILE A 58 7.07 7.68 33.78
N PHE A 59 7.47 6.40 33.66
CA PHE A 59 8.78 5.92 34.12
C PHE A 59 9.93 6.56 33.36
N LYS A 60 9.81 6.68 32.03
CA LYS A 60 10.77 7.35 31.15
C LYS A 60 10.91 8.84 31.48
N HIS A 61 9.81 9.51 31.84
CA HIS A 61 9.83 10.92 32.24
C HIS A 61 10.38 11.13 33.67
N ARG A 62 10.12 10.21 34.61
CA ARG A 62 10.60 10.26 36.01
C ARG A 62 11.98 9.62 36.26
N ARG A 63 12.63 9.06 35.24
CA ARG A 63 14.01 8.50 35.28
C ARG A 63 14.27 7.41 36.35
N LEU A 64 13.26 6.61 36.70
CA LEU A 64 13.43 5.49 37.62
C LEU A 64 14.16 4.33 36.92
N ARG A 65 15.46 4.16 37.18
CA ARG A 65 16.35 3.22 36.45
C ARG A 65 16.19 1.73 36.79
N PHE A 66 15.51 1.38 37.89
CA PHE A 66 15.58 0.05 38.48
C PHE A 66 14.51 -0.94 38.00
N VAL A 67 13.61 -0.53 37.10
CA VAL A 67 12.53 -1.38 36.58
C VAL A 67 12.44 -1.23 35.06
N HIS A 68 12.58 -2.34 34.34
CA HIS A 68 12.44 -2.39 32.89
C HIS A 68 10.97 -2.57 32.47
N GLU A 69 10.60 -2.10 31.27
CA GLU A 69 9.21 -2.12 30.79
C GLU A 69 8.62 -3.55 30.71
N THR A 70 9.40 -4.54 30.28
CA THR A 70 9.02 -5.97 30.25
C THR A 70 8.72 -6.56 31.63
N GLY A 71 9.29 -5.99 32.71
CA GLY A 71 8.96 -6.40 34.08
C GLY A 71 7.63 -5.81 34.56
N LEU A 72 7.31 -4.59 34.13
CA LEU A 72 6.04 -3.91 34.45
C LEU A 72 4.86 -4.56 33.72
N THR A 73 5.01 -4.89 32.44
CA THR A 73 3.98 -5.59 31.65
C THR A 73 3.64 -6.94 32.27
N LEU A 74 4.63 -7.70 32.72
CA LEU A 74 4.45 -8.94 33.48
C LEU A 74 3.68 -8.73 34.81
N ILE A 75 4.02 -7.69 35.57
CA ILE A 75 3.32 -7.35 36.82
C ILE A 75 1.86 -6.98 36.56
N TYR A 76 1.55 -6.18 35.54
CA TYR A 76 0.16 -5.89 35.15
C TYR A 76 -0.59 -7.13 34.70
N GLY A 77 0.10 -8.04 33.99
CA GLY A 77 -0.42 -9.38 33.66
C GLY A 77 -0.83 -10.18 34.88
N LEU A 78 0.05 -10.30 35.88
CA LEU A 78 -0.22 -11.01 37.14
C LEU A 78 -1.39 -10.38 37.91
N ILE A 79 -1.46 -9.05 37.98
CA ILE A 79 -2.57 -8.33 38.63
C ILE A 79 -3.89 -8.61 37.92
N VAL A 80 -3.93 -8.55 36.58
CA VAL A 80 -5.18 -8.79 35.83
C VAL A 80 -5.58 -10.26 35.82
N GLY A 81 -4.63 -11.21 35.76
CA GLY A 81 -4.92 -12.63 35.93
C GLY A 81 -5.54 -12.94 37.30
N LEU A 82 -5.02 -12.31 38.37
CA LEU A 82 -5.58 -12.41 39.71
C LEU A 82 -6.98 -11.77 39.79
N ILE A 83 -7.20 -10.60 39.17
CA ILE A 83 -8.53 -9.97 39.11
C ILE A 83 -9.54 -10.85 38.37
N ILE A 84 -9.18 -11.42 37.21
CA ILE A 84 -10.05 -12.34 36.47
C ILE A 84 -10.45 -13.51 37.39
N LYS A 85 -9.48 -14.15 38.06
CA LYS A 85 -9.70 -15.27 38.99
C LYS A 85 -10.48 -14.91 40.26
N LEU A 86 -10.52 -13.63 40.65
CA LEU A 86 -11.34 -13.15 41.77
C LEU A 86 -12.74 -12.71 41.32
N CYS A 87 -12.94 -12.43 40.03
CA CYS A 87 -14.25 -12.16 39.44
C CYS A 87 -14.95 -13.44 38.96
N THR A 88 -14.22 -14.47 38.52
CA THR A 88 -14.75 -15.82 38.31
C THR A 88 -14.78 -16.56 39.66
N ASN A 89 -15.94 -16.53 40.34
CA ASN A 89 -16.13 -17.28 41.58
C ASN A 89 -15.76 -18.76 41.37
N GLY A 90 -14.83 -19.28 42.18
CA GLY A 90 -14.11 -20.53 41.94
C GLY A 90 -14.89 -21.85 42.03
N ASN A 91 -16.18 -21.85 41.72
CA ASN A 91 -17.01 -23.03 41.49
C ASN A 91 -16.95 -23.51 40.03
N SER A 92 -15.79 -23.36 39.38
CA SER A 92 -15.46 -24.09 38.15
C SER A 92 -15.28 -25.57 38.47
N SER A 93 -16.41 -26.29 38.55
CA SER A 93 -16.46 -27.75 38.70
C SER A 93 -15.54 -28.40 37.68
N GLY A 94 -14.48 -29.07 38.16
CA GLY A 94 -13.53 -29.75 37.29
C GLY A 94 -14.25 -30.77 36.41
N ALA A 95 -14.01 -30.70 35.10
CA ALA A 95 -14.83 -31.36 34.09
C ALA A 95 -15.10 -32.85 34.41
N ILE A 96 -16.37 -33.19 34.54
CA ILE A 96 -16.82 -34.44 35.16
C ILE A 96 -16.64 -35.56 34.14
N THR A 97 -15.67 -36.44 34.35
CA THR A 97 -15.41 -37.61 33.50
C THR A 97 -16.19 -38.83 34.02
N ALA A 98 -17.03 -39.44 33.19
CA ALA A 98 -17.73 -40.69 33.53
C ALA A 98 -17.27 -41.87 32.66
N ASP A 99 -16.97 -43.00 33.29
CA ASP A 99 -16.63 -44.26 32.60
C ASP A 99 -17.91 -44.98 32.13
N VAL A 100 -17.98 -45.32 30.84
CA VAL A 100 -19.15 -45.96 30.24
C VAL A 100 -19.10 -47.48 30.45
N GLN A 101 -19.94 -48.00 31.35
CA GLN A 101 -20.07 -49.43 31.59
C GLN A 101 -20.95 -50.11 30.52
N LEU A 102 -20.45 -51.22 29.96
CA LEU A 102 -21.08 -51.97 28.87
C LEU A 102 -22.07 -53.03 29.36
N TRP A 103 -23.19 -52.61 29.98
CA TRP A 103 -24.55 -53.19 29.87
C TRP A 103 -25.48 -52.71 31.00
N ASN A 104 -26.77 -52.53 30.66
CA ASN A 104 -27.96 -52.61 31.53
C ASN A 104 -28.00 -51.88 32.91
N THR A 105 -27.08 -50.98 33.21
CA THR A 105 -27.06 -50.19 34.47
C THR A 105 -27.48 -48.74 34.23
N THR A 106 -28.63 -48.33 34.73
CA THR A 106 -29.03 -46.92 34.84
C THR A 106 -28.50 -46.32 36.13
N ALA A 107 -27.48 -45.46 36.04
CA ALA A 107 -27.02 -44.66 37.17
C ALA A 107 -27.76 -43.31 37.21
N ASN A 108 -28.31 -42.94 38.36
CA ASN A 108 -28.67 -41.54 38.61
C ASN A 108 -27.37 -40.74 38.84
N VAL A 109 -27.24 -39.61 38.14
CA VAL A 109 -26.15 -38.66 38.31
C VAL A 109 -26.78 -37.26 38.38
N ASP A 110 -26.53 -36.52 39.45
CA ASP A 110 -27.21 -35.24 39.72
C ASP A 110 -26.82 -34.10 38.75
N SER A 111 -25.79 -34.32 37.92
CA SER A 111 -25.39 -33.42 36.83
C SER A 111 -24.83 -34.24 35.64
N PRO A 112 -25.01 -33.78 34.39
CA PRO A 112 -24.49 -34.48 33.22
C PRO A 112 -22.96 -34.33 33.15
N PRO A 113 -22.19 -35.42 32.93
CA PRO A 113 -20.74 -35.33 32.76
C PRO A 113 -20.32 -34.59 31.48
N ASP A 114 -19.08 -34.10 31.44
CA ASP A 114 -18.48 -33.38 30.31
C ASP A 114 -17.75 -34.31 29.32
N PHE A 115 -17.30 -35.47 29.81
CA PHE A 115 -16.56 -36.45 29.02
C PHE A 115 -17.02 -37.87 29.35
N LEU A 116 -17.19 -38.69 28.31
CA LEU A 116 -17.50 -40.11 28.41
C LEU A 116 -16.28 -40.94 28.01
N ARG A 117 -15.78 -41.76 28.92
CA ARG A 117 -14.64 -42.65 28.67
C ARG A 117 -15.14 -44.05 28.29
N LEU A 118 -14.83 -44.48 27.08
CA LEU A 118 -15.20 -45.78 26.53
C LEU A 118 -13.97 -46.68 26.43
N SER A 119 -13.94 -47.74 27.24
CA SER A 119 -12.95 -48.81 27.11
C SER A 119 -13.26 -49.66 25.89
N VAL A 120 -12.51 -49.46 24.80
CA VAL A 120 -12.63 -50.26 23.57
C VAL A 120 -11.53 -51.33 23.56
N PRO A 121 -11.87 -52.63 23.45
CA PRO A 121 -10.86 -53.67 23.34
C PRO A 121 -10.17 -53.58 21.98
N TYR A 122 -8.88 -53.26 21.99
CA TYR A 122 -8.00 -53.31 20.83
C TYR A 122 -7.35 -54.71 20.76
N TYR A 123 -7.13 -55.21 19.54
CA TYR A 123 -6.74 -56.60 19.32
C TYR A 123 -5.73 -56.69 18.17
N ASP A 124 -4.45 -56.50 18.50
CA ASP A 124 -3.35 -56.39 17.54
C ASP A 124 -2.65 -57.74 17.33
N GLY A 125 -3.44 -58.81 17.20
CA GLY A 125 -3.00 -60.19 16.96
C GLY A 125 -2.30 -60.92 18.11
N ILE A 126 -1.57 -60.23 18.99
CA ILE A 126 -0.69 -60.84 20.01
C ILE A 126 -1.16 -60.59 21.46
N SER A 127 -1.76 -59.43 21.76
CA SER A 127 -2.31 -59.11 23.07
C SER A 127 -3.75 -58.57 22.99
N LYS A 128 -4.49 -58.69 24.11
CA LYS A 128 -5.73 -57.95 24.36
C LYS A 128 -5.40 -56.76 25.25
N GLU A 129 -5.52 -55.55 24.73
CA GLU A 129 -5.41 -54.33 25.54
C GLU A 129 -6.66 -53.47 25.39
N ASN A 130 -7.13 -52.95 26.53
CA ASN A 130 -8.30 -52.08 26.60
C ASN A 130 -7.85 -50.63 26.39
N GLN A 131 -7.96 -50.12 25.16
CA GLN A 131 -7.69 -48.71 24.87
C GLN A 131 -8.90 -47.86 25.26
N SER A 132 -8.73 -46.93 26.20
CA SER A 132 -9.80 -46.02 26.60
C SER A 132 -9.90 -44.84 25.62
N ILE A 133 -10.90 -44.88 24.74
CA ILE A 133 -11.26 -43.73 23.89
C ILE A 133 -12.07 -42.75 24.73
N LEU A 134 -11.64 -41.49 24.80
CA LEU A 134 -12.32 -40.45 25.54
C LEU A 134 -13.16 -39.59 24.59
N LEU A 135 -14.49 -39.76 24.63
CA LEU A 135 -15.43 -38.98 23.84
C LEU A 135 -15.86 -37.73 24.62
N ARG A 136 -15.49 -36.55 24.12
CA ARG A 136 -16.14 -35.30 24.53
C ARG A 136 -17.55 -35.27 23.92
N TYR A 137 -18.56 -35.03 24.76
CA TYR A 137 -19.91 -34.72 24.32
C TYR A 137 -20.36 -33.41 24.98
N LYS A 138 -21.52 -32.87 24.60
CA LYS A 138 -22.02 -31.62 25.19
C LYS A 138 -23.50 -31.75 25.52
N PHE A 139 -23.87 -31.39 26.74
CA PHE A 139 -25.24 -31.30 27.20
C PHE A 139 -25.51 -29.84 27.61
N ASP A 140 -26.52 -29.20 27.03
CA ASP A 140 -26.82 -27.78 27.24
C ASP A 140 -28.06 -27.58 28.12
N SER A 141 -27.86 -27.08 29.35
CA SER A 141 -28.98 -26.73 30.26
C SER A 141 -28.76 -25.52 31.18
N ASN A 142 -27.53 -25.05 31.42
CA ASN A 142 -27.25 -23.92 32.32
C ASN A 142 -26.33 -22.85 31.71
N VAL A 143 -26.93 -21.72 31.33
CA VAL A 143 -26.27 -20.62 30.59
C VAL A 143 -25.27 -19.82 31.44
N ASN A 144 -25.47 -19.72 32.76
CA ASN A 144 -24.64 -18.88 33.62
C ASN A 144 -23.24 -19.50 33.86
N VAL A 145 -23.20 -20.79 34.20
CA VAL A 145 -21.94 -21.55 34.33
C VAL A 145 -21.14 -21.52 33.03
N PHE A 146 -21.84 -21.55 31.89
CA PHE A 146 -21.24 -21.43 30.54
C PHE A 146 -20.63 -20.05 30.24
N LYS A 147 -20.88 -19.00 31.04
CA LYS A 147 -20.20 -17.70 30.89
C LYS A 147 -18.91 -17.58 31.70
N GLU A 148 -18.86 -18.20 32.89
CA GLU A 148 -17.79 -17.96 33.86
C GLU A 148 -16.48 -18.64 33.45
N GLY A 149 -16.51 -19.95 33.15
CA GLY A 149 -15.31 -20.69 32.69
C GLY A 149 -14.82 -20.29 31.30
N LEU A 150 -15.69 -19.72 30.45
CA LEU A 150 -15.36 -19.35 29.06
C LEU A 150 -14.51 -18.07 28.98
N LEU A 151 -14.58 -17.21 30.02
CA LEU A 151 -13.65 -16.09 30.18
C LEU A 151 -12.25 -16.59 30.55
N GLU A 152 -12.14 -17.57 31.44
CA GLU A 152 -10.86 -18.20 31.79
C GLU A 152 -10.23 -18.88 30.57
N GLU A 153 -10.99 -19.72 29.86
CA GLU A 153 -10.55 -20.45 28.66
C GLU A 153 -9.99 -19.49 27.59
N LYS A 154 -10.74 -18.44 27.23
CA LYS A 154 -10.30 -17.42 26.24
C LYS A 154 -9.21 -16.47 26.75
N ALA A 155 -8.87 -16.51 28.04
CA ALA A 155 -7.75 -15.79 28.64
C ALA A 155 -6.51 -16.69 28.87
N THR A 156 -6.56 -17.97 28.49
CA THR A 156 -5.36 -18.83 28.42
C THR A 156 -4.52 -18.54 27.17
N PHE A 157 -3.22 -18.84 27.21
CA PHE A 157 -2.27 -18.55 26.12
C PHE A 157 -2.37 -19.57 24.99
N ASP A 158 -2.72 -19.10 23.79
CA ASP A 158 -2.60 -19.87 22.55
C ASP A 158 -1.16 -19.82 22.02
N SER A 159 -0.49 -20.98 22.04
CA SER A 159 0.86 -21.13 21.51
C SER A 159 0.96 -21.03 19.99
N GLU A 160 -0.09 -21.33 19.22
CA GLU A 160 -0.05 -21.26 17.75
C GLU A 160 -0.07 -19.81 17.27
N ILE A 161 -0.90 -18.96 17.88
CA ILE A 161 -0.83 -17.51 17.70
C ILE A 161 0.58 -17.02 18.06
N PHE A 162 1.20 -17.54 19.12
CA PHE A 162 2.56 -17.16 19.47
C PHE A 162 3.60 -17.57 18.41
N PHE A 163 3.64 -18.83 18.02
CA PHE A 163 4.66 -19.34 17.10
C PHE A 163 4.51 -18.81 15.67
N ASN A 164 3.28 -18.47 15.24
CA ASN A 164 2.98 -18.09 13.85
C ASN A 164 2.67 -16.59 13.67
N ILE A 165 2.39 -15.85 14.77
CA ILE A 165 2.09 -14.42 14.73
C ILE A 165 2.97 -13.59 15.69
N LEU A 166 3.75 -14.16 16.64
CA LEU A 166 4.44 -13.40 17.71
C LEU A 166 6.01 -13.35 17.70
N LEU A 167 6.66 -13.54 16.53
CA LEU A 167 8.12 -13.51 16.15
C LEU A 167 8.83 -12.92 14.74
N PRO A 168 8.49 -12.61 13.35
CA PRO A 168 9.17 -11.60 12.49
C PRO A 168 10.23 -10.66 12.92
N PRO A 169 9.97 -9.38 12.64
CA PRO A 169 10.38 -8.26 13.44
C PRO A 169 10.67 -8.46 14.95
N ILE A 170 10.52 -9.60 15.68
CA ILE A 170 11.41 -9.84 16.86
C ILE A 170 12.77 -10.17 16.27
N ILE A 171 12.92 -11.40 15.76
CA ILE A 171 14.21 -11.96 15.31
C ILE A 171 14.78 -11.13 14.14
N PHE A 172 13.93 -10.53 13.33
CA PHE A 172 14.26 -9.59 12.27
C PHE A 172 14.56 -8.18 12.78
N ASN A 173 13.90 -7.61 13.79
CA ASN A 173 14.36 -6.32 14.35
C ASN A 173 15.69 -6.50 15.09
N ALA A 174 15.82 -7.58 15.85
CA ALA A 174 17.06 -7.96 16.52
C ALA A 174 18.19 -8.25 15.51
N GLY A 175 17.88 -8.98 14.43
CA GLY A 175 18.81 -9.25 13.33
C GLY A 175 19.14 -8.03 12.47
N TYR A 176 18.21 -7.07 12.32
CA TYR A 176 18.40 -5.83 11.56
C TYR A 176 19.19 -4.78 12.36
N SER A 177 18.99 -4.71 13.68
CA SER A 177 19.78 -3.86 14.59
C SER A 177 21.17 -4.42 14.92
N LEU A 178 21.47 -5.66 14.50
CA LEU A 178 22.70 -6.37 14.79
C LEU A 178 23.96 -5.73 14.16
N LYS A 179 24.96 -5.42 15.00
CA LYS A 179 26.29 -4.96 14.55
C LYS A 179 27.08 -6.09 13.87
N LYS A 180 26.80 -6.34 12.59
CA LYS A 180 27.34 -7.44 11.75
C LYS A 180 28.84 -7.73 11.93
N GLY A 181 29.69 -6.70 12.06
CA GLY A 181 31.14 -6.88 12.23
C GLY A 181 31.54 -7.62 13.51
N HIS A 182 30.86 -7.33 14.63
CA HIS A 182 31.10 -8.01 15.90
C HIS A 182 30.50 -9.42 15.90
N PHE A 183 29.29 -9.58 15.35
CA PHE A 183 28.63 -10.89 15.26
C PHE A 183 29.45 -11.90 14.45
N PHE A 184 29.83 -11.56 13.21
CA PHE A 184 30.62 -12.47 12.36
C PHE A 184 32.05 -12.68 12.87
N ARG A 185 32.63 -11.77 13.67
CA ARG A 185 33.89 -12.01 14.39
C ARG A 185 33.74 -13.08 15.49
N ASN A 186 32.59 -13.11 16.16
CA ASN A 186 32.32 -13.98 17.31
C ASN A 186 31.59 -15.29 16.97
N ILE A 187 31.19 -15.50 15.70
CA ILE A 187 30.30 -16.58 15.26
C ILE A 187 30.71 -18.00 15.70
N GLY A 188 32.01 -18.30 15.75
CA GLY A 188 32.51 -19.60 16.22
C GLY A 188 32.28 -19.84 17.72
N SER A 189 32.41 -18.81 18.56
CA SER A 189 32.07 -18.90 19.98
C SER A 189 30.55 -18.98 20.17
N ILE A 190 29.80 -18.18 19.41
CA ILE A 190 28.33 -18.16 19.40
C ILE A 190 27.76 -19.56 19.12
N LEU A 191 28.20 -20.21 18.03
CA LEU A 191 27.76 -21.56 17.67
C LEU A 191 28.17 -22.61 18.72
N MET A 192 29.32 -22.43 19.39
CA MET A 192 29.75 -23.32 20.47
C MET A 192 28.79 -23.27 21.66
N TYR A 193 28.44 -22.06 22.15
CA TYR A 193 27.46 -21.91 23.23
C TYR A 193 26.06 -22.39 22.80
N ALA A 194 25.60 -21.99 21.61
CA ALA A 194 24.26 -22.27 21.12
C ALA A 194 23.97 -23.75 20.79
N VAL A 195 24.98 -24.52 20.36
CA VAL A 195 24.80 -25.93 19.96
C VAL A 195 25.42 -26.90 20.98
N CYS A 196 26.68 -26.70 21.36
CA CYS A 196 27.36 -27.61 22.30
C CYS A 196 26.97 -27.30 23.75
N GLY A 197 26.87 -26.01 24.10
CA GLY A 197 26.47 -25.56 25.44
C GLY A 197 25.04 -25.98 25.80
N THR A 198 24.09 -25.80 24.88
CA THR A 198 22.69 -26.23 25.04
C THR A 198 22.56 -27.75 25.15
N SER A 199 23.20 -28.50 24.24
CA SER A 199 23.18 -29.98 24.30
C SER A 199 23.74 -30.49 25.64
N LEU A 200 24.78 -29.85 26.16
CA LEU A 200 25.33 -30.14 27.49
C LEU A 200 24.37 -29.74 28.61
N SER A 201 23.70 -28.59 28.53
CA SER A 201 22.75 -28.15 29.57
C SER A 201 21.51 -29.04 29.65
N VAL A 202 20.99 -29.55 28.52
CA VAL A 202 19.90 -30.55 28.52
C VAL A 202 20.31 -31.80 29.29
N VAL A 203 21.51 -32.33 29.02
CA VAL A 203 22.01 -33.54 29.68
C VAL A 203 22.27 -33.29 31.17
N VAL A 204 22.94 -32.20 31.53
CA VAL A 204 23.29 -31.89 32.93
C VAL A 204 22.04 -31.60 33.77
N VAL A 205 21.10 -30.76 33.27
CA VAL A 205 19.87 -30.44 34.01
C VAL A 205 18.98 -31.67 34.13
N GLY A 206 18.83 -32.47 33.06
CA GLY A 206 18.03 -33.69 33.09
C GLY A 206 18.55 -34.73 34.10
N LEU A 207 19.86 -34.98 34.14
CA LEU A 207 20.47 -35.92 35.09
C LEU A 207 20.36 -35.43 36.54
N ILE A 208 20.58 -34.14 36.82
CA ILE A 208 20.41 -33.60 38.18
C ILE A 208 18.94 -33.69 38.61
N MET A 209 18.00 -33.37 37.72
CA MET A 209 16.57 -33.50 38.01
C MET A 209 16.15 -34.95 38.24
N TYR A 210 16.64 -35.90 37.45
CA TYR A 210 16.36 -37.33 37.65
C TYR A 210 16.91 -37.86 38.98
N GLY A 211 18.11 -37.43 39.38
CA GLY A 211 18.67 -37.71 40.69
C GLY A 211 17.81 -37.14 41.83
N PHE A 212 17.32 -35.90 41.67
CA PHE A 212 16.49 -35.24 42.67
C PHE A 212 15.08 -35.84 42.76
N THR A 213 14.42 -36.16 41.64
CA THR A 213 13.11 -36.84 41.64
C THR A 213 13.21 -38.24 42.23
N SER A 214 14.32 -38.96 41.97
CA SER A 214 14.58 -40.27 42.58
C SER A 214 14.77 -40.17 44.10
N LEU A 215 15.53 -39.17 44.57
CA LEU A 215 15.73 -38.91 46.01
C LEU A 215 14.42 -38.60 46.74
N VAL A 216 13.53 -37.82 46.11
CA VAL A 216 12.22 -37.41 46.68
C VAL A 216 11.09 -38.41 46.33
N ARG A 217 11.40 -39.49 45.58
CA ARG A 217 10.45 -40.53 45.13
C ARG A 217 9.26 -39.98 44.31
N LEU A 218 9.50 -39.01 43.44
CA LEU A 218 8.50 -38.46 42.52
C LEU A 218 8.40 -39.31 41.23
N PRO A 219 7.20 -39.60 40.70
CA PRO A 219 6.99 -40.49 39.56
C PRO A 219 7.25 -39.79 38.21
N PHE A 220 8.53 -39.46 37.96
CA PHE A 220 9.03 -38.94 36.69
C PHE A 220 9.95 -39.95 36.00
N SER A 221 9.74 -40.14 34.70
CA SER A 221 10.66 -40.88 33.85
C SER A 221 11.91 -40.05 33.48
N LEU A 222 12.98 -40.76 33.12
CA LEU A 222 14.21 -40.15 32.62
C LEU A 222 13.97 -39.30 31.35
N ASN A 223 13.07 -39.72 30.47
CA ASN A 223 12.66 -38.96 29.28
C ASN A 223 11.96 -37.64 29.66
N GLU A 224 11.05 -37.64 30.63
CA GLU A 224 10.39 -36.41 31.10
C GLU A 224 11.37 -35.43 31.75
N THR A 225 12.37 -35.93 32.50
CA THR A 225 13.43 -35.07 33.06
C THR A 225 14.38 -34.51 32.00
N PHE A 226 14.68 -35.24 30.92
CA PHE A 226 15.41 -34.68 29.79
C PHE A 226 14.56 -33.73 28.94
N LEU A 227 13.25 -33.96 28.80
CA LEU A 227 12.35 -33.03 28.13
C LEU A 227 12.27 -31.71 28.90
N PHE A 228 12.17 -31.75 30.22
CA PHE A 228 12.32 -30.56 31.07
C PHE A 228 13.68 -29.89 30.85
N GLY A 229 14.77 -30.66 30.82
CA GLY A 229 16.12 -30.17 30.47
C GLY A 229 16.17 -29.45 29.12
N ALA A 230 15.46 -29.94 28.10
CA ALA A 230 15.38 -29.33 26.77
C ALA A 230 14.56 -28.04 26.77
N VAL A 231 13.32 -28.08 27.27
CA VAL A 231 12.42 -26.93 27.41
C VAL A 231 13.10 -25.79 28.17
N ILE A 232 13.81 -26.13 29.25
CA ILE A 232 14.45 -25.16 30.14
C ILE A 232 15.88 -24.76 29.67
N SER A 233 16.40 -25.32 28.57
CA SER A 233 17.65 -24.86 27.94
C SER A 233 17.46 -23.78 26.87
N ALA A 234 16.21 -23.48 26.50
CA ALA A 234 15.85 -22.24 25.82
C ALA A 234 16.11 -21.05 26.77
N THR A 235 17.07 -20.19 26.45
CA THR A 235 17.44 -19.02 27.27
C THR A 235 17.31 -17.74 26.45
N ASP A 236 16.30 -16.98 26.79
CA ASP A 236 15.80 -15.82 26.06
C ASP A 236 15.87 -14.57 26.97
N PRO A 237 16.87 -13.68 26.78
CA PRO A 237 17.15 -12.58 27.69
C PRO A 237 16.78 -11.21 27.12
N ILE A 238 15.60 -11.08 26.50
CA ILE A 238 15.05 -9.81 25.94
C ILE A 238 15.30 -8.62 26.89
N THR A 239 14.97 -8.77 28.17
CA THR A 239 15.16 -7.73 29.20
C THR A 239 16.63 -7.30 29.37
N VAL A 240 17.60 -8.23 29.31
CA VAL A 240 19.04 -7.88 29.39
C VAL A 240 19.50 -7.22 28.10
N LEU A 241 19.06 -7.72 26.94
CA LEU A 241 19.45 -7.20 25.63
C LEU A 241 18.93 -5.77 25.39
N ALA A 242 17.70 -5.48 25.84
CA ALA A 242 17.15 -4.13 25.84
C ALA A 242 17.97 -3.19 26.75
N ILE A 243 18.27 -3.60 27.99
CA ILE A 243 19.13 -2.85 28.92
C ILE A 243 20.55 -2.64 28.33
N PHE A 244 21.12 -3.64 27.65
CA PHE A 244 22.42 -3.51 26.98
C PHE A 244 22.40 -2.50 25.82
N ASN A 245 21.30 -2.43 25.08
CA ASN A 245 21.12 -1.48 23.99
C ASN A 245 20.99 -0.04 24.53
N ASP A 246 20.16 0.18 25.55
CA ASP A 246 19.97 1.48 26.21
C ASP A 246 21.25 1.99 26.88
N LEU A 247 21.99 1.11 27.58
CA LEU A 247 23.28 1.45 28.22
C LEU A 247 24.47 1.45 27.25
N LYS A 248 24.27 1.08 25.98
CA LYS A 248 25.32 0.92 24.95
C LYS A 248 26.53 0.14 25.48
N VAL A 249 26.28 -1.08 25.92
CA VAL A 249 27.29 -2.03 26.43
C VAL A 249 28.25 -2.46 25.31
N ASP A 250 29.46 -2.92 25.70
CA ASP A 250 30.44 -3.55 24.83
C ASP A 250 29.81 -4.46 23.76
N SER A 251 30.08 -4.14 22.50
CA SER A 251 29.43 -4.77 21.34
C SER A 251 29.90 -6.20 21.06
N ASP A 252 31.03 -6.65 21.61
CA ASP A 252 31.36 -8.08 21.61
C ASP A 252 30.54 -8.86 22.64
N LEU A 253 30.26 -8.28 23.82
CA LEU A 253 29.41 -8.92 24.84
C LEU A 253 27.96 -9.00 24.37
N PHE A 254 27.43 -7.91 23.80
CA PHE A 254 26.10 -7.89 23.19
C PHE A 254 25.97 -8.97 22.09
N ALA A 255 26.95 -9.05 21.18
CA ALA A 255 26.93 -10.02 20.09
C ALA A 255 27.05 -11.48 20.57
N LEU A 256 27.77 -11.74 21.66
CA LEU A 256 27.86 -13.08 22.26
C LEU A 256 26.55 -13.50 22.93
N VAL A 257 25.98 -12.67 23.81
CA VAL A 257 24.71 -12.97 24.51
C VAL A 257 23.56 -13.10 23.50
N PHE A 258 23.42 -12.15 22.57
CA PHE A 258 22.38 -12.21 21.54
C PHE A 258 22.55 -13.43 20.61
N GLY A 259 23.78 -13.72 20.18
CA GLY A 259 24.03 -14.84 19.27
C GLY A 259 23.78 -16.20 19.93
N GLU A 260 24.09 -16.32 21.22
CA GLU A 260 23.69 -17.48 22.01
C GLU A 260 22.16 -17.61 22.04
N SER A 261 21.47 -16.55 22.46
CA SER A 261 20.02 -16.54 22.71
C SER A 261 19.11 -16.52 21.48
N ALA A 262 19.67 -16.41 20.28
CA ALA A 262 18.92 -16.47 19.02
C ALA A 262 19.05 -17.82 18.30
N LEU A 263 19.98 -18.68 18.73
CA LEU A 263 20.33 -19.95 18.07
C LEU A 263 20.12 -21.17 18.99
N ASN A 264 20.27 -20.99 20.30
CA ASN A 264 19.94 -21.98 21.32
C ASN A 264 18.49 -22.50 21.23
N ASP A 265 17.53 -21.61 20.99
CA ASP A 265 16.10 -21.95 21.03
C ASP A 265 15.72 -22.89 19.88
N ALA A 266 16.31 -22.72 18.70
CA ALA A 266 16.15 -23.67 17.59
C ALA A 266 16.70 -25.06 17.94
N VAL A 267 17.80 -25.13 18.69
CA VAL A 267 18.37 -26.40 19.19
C VAL A 267 17.46 -27.01 20.27
N ALA A 268 16.94 -26.20 21.20
CA ALA A 268 16.02 -26.64 22.26
C ALA A 268 14.69 -27.17 21.71
N ILE A 269 14.13 -26.54 20.66
CA ILE A 269 12.94 -27.00 19.95
C ILE A 269 13.18 -28.39 19.33
N VAL A 270 14.30 -28.61 18.63
CA VAL A 270 14.55 -29.89 17.97
C VAL A 270 14.97 -30.98 18.96
N LEU A 271 15.68 -30.65 20.04
CA LEU A 271 15.96 -31.59 21.14
C LEU A 271 14.67 -32.03 21.86
N SER A 272 13.78 -31.09 22.20
CA SER A 272 12.49 -31.43 22.84
C SER A 272 11.60 -32.29 21.92
N GLN A 273 11.44 -31.91 20.64
CA GLN A 273 10.74 -32.74 19.65
C GLN A 273 11.38 -34.14 19.47
N THR A 274 12.71 -34.24 19.57
CA THR A 274 13.42 -35.53 19.50
C THR A 274 13.10 -36.42 20.69
N ILE A 275 13.05 -35.86 21.90
CA ILE A 275 12.73 -36.60 23.12
C ILE A 275 11.26 -37.03 23.12
N GLU A 276 10.32 -36.16 22.73
CA GLU A 276 8.90 -36.51 22.59
C GLU A 276 8.66 -37.63 21.57
N ARG A 277 9.35 -37.60 20.42
CA ARG A 277 9.29 -38.67 19.39
C ARG A 277 9.87 -40.01 19.86
N HIS A 278 10.61 -40.06 20.97
CA HIS A 278 11.25 -41.27 21.51
C HIS A 278 10.75 -41.65 22.91
N SER A 279 9.60 -41.13 23.36
CA SER A 279 8.87 -41.74 24.47
C SER A 279 8.28 -43.08 24.01
N PRO A 280 8.70 -44.23 24.58
CA PRO A 280 8.18 -45.52 24.17
C PRO A 280 6.72 -45.68 24.63
N SER A 281 5.94 -46.43 23.85
CA SER A 281 4.63 -46.93 24.30
C SER A 281 4.78 -47.70 25.62
N PRO A 282 3.85 -47.55 26.57
CA PRO A 282 3.97 -48.15 27.90
C PRO A 282 3.97 -49.69 27.80
N GLY A 283 5.13 -50.31 28.05
CA GLY A 283 5.31 -51.76 28.00
C GLY A 283 6.69 -52.25 27.56
N SER A 284 7.51 -51.41 26.93
CA SER A 284 8.91 -51.75 26.60
C SER A 284 9.85 -51.40 27.76
N GLU A 285 10.61 -52.38 28.27
CA GLU A 285 11.67 -52.13 29.25
C GLU A 285 12.80 -51.28 28.65
N ALA A 286 13.34 -50.36 29.44
CA ALA A 286 14.24 -49.32 28.95
C ALA A 286 15.71 -49.77 28.94
N LEU A 287 16.34 -49.78 27.76
CA LEU A 287 17.79 -49.66 27.66
C LEU A 287 18.24 -48.99 26.36
N LEU A 288 19.34 -48.22 26.47
CA LEU A 288 20.13 -47.59 25.41
C LEU A 288 19.44 -46.51 24.56
N PHE A 289 20.04 -45.33 24.64
CA PHE A 289 19.85 -44.20 23.73
C PHE A 289 20.34 -44.62 22.33
N ASP A 290 19.44 -44.84 21.36
CA ASP A 290 19.88 -45.24 20.01
C ASP A 290 20.65 -44.09 19.34
N GLY A 291 21.96 -44.31 19.13
CA GLY A 291 22.83 -43.37 18.45
C GLY A 291 22.39 -43.08 17.00
N ARG A 292 21.63 -43.99 16.35
CA ARG A 292 21.06 -43.77 15.02
C ARG A 292 19.89 -42.79 15.07
N ALA A 293 19.01 -42.92 16.07
CA ALA A 293 17.93 -41.97 16.32
C ALA A 293 18.46 -40.56 16.62
N LEU A 294 19.47 -40.46 17.50
CA LEU A 294 20.17 -39.21 17.80
C LEU A 294 20.80 -38.60 16.52
N LEU A 295 21.51 -39.41 15.73
CA LEU A 295 22.14 -38.95 14.48
C LEU A 295 21.11 -38.51 13.45
N ASN A 296 19.97 -39.20 13.33
CA ASN A 296 18.87 -38.82 12.44
C ASN A 296 18.25 -37.48 12.86
N SER A 297 18.05 -37.25 14.17
CA SER A 297 17.60 -35.96 14.69
C SER A 297 18.61 -34.83 14.48
N PHE A 298 19.92 -35.08 14.60
CA PHE A 298 20.93 -34.10 14.20
C PHE A 298 20.93 -33.84 12.68
N GLY A 299 20.71 -34.87 11.86
CA GLY A 299 20.52 -34.72 10.41
C GLY A 299 19.30 -33.85 10.07
N HIS A 300 18.17 -34.09 10.73
CA HIS A 300 16.95 -33.28 10.61
C HIS A 300 17.17 -31.85 11.11
N PHE A 301 17.88 -31.64 12.22
CA PHE A 301 18.27 -30.30 12.70
C PHE A 301 19.07 -29.54 11.64
N PHE A 302 20.14 -30.12 11.11
CA PHE A 302 20.97 -29.44 10.11
C PHE A 302 20.22 -29.23 8.78
N GLY A 303 19.38 -30.18 8.37
CA GLY A 303 18.50 -30.01 7.20
C GLY A 303 17.55 -28.82 7.36
N VAL A 304 16.88 -28.71 8.50
CA VAL A 304 15.96 -27.59 8.79
C VAL A 304 16.72 -26.26 8.93
N PHE A 305 17.86 -26.26 9.62
CA PHE A 305 18.68 -25.07 9.84
C PHE A 305 19.25 -24.51 8.52
N PHE A 306 19.91 -25.34 7.71
CA PHE A 306 20.49 -24.89 6.44
C PHE A 306 19.42 -24.62 5.37
N GLY A 307 18.30 -25.34 5.38
CA GLY A 307 17.18 -25.09 4.47
C GLY A 307 16.50 -23.74 4.70
N SER A 308 16.09 -23.45 5.95
CA SER A 308 15.45 -22.18 6.30
C SER A 308 16.39 -20.98 6.11
N MET A 309 17.67 -21.10 6.47
CA MET A 309 18.70 -20.10 6.18
C MET A 309 18.87 -19.87 4.67
N GLY A 310 18.81 -20.93 3.86
CA GLY A 310 18.85 -20.85 2.39
C GLY A 310 17.68 -20.06 1.80
N ILE A 311 16.45 -20.36 2.24
CA ILE A 311 15.22 -19.66 1.82
C ILE A 311 15.30 -18.17 2.20
N GLY A 312 15.63 -17.86 3.45
CA GLY A 312 15.76 -16.48 3.94
C GLY A 312 16.83 -15.68 3.18
N SER A 313 17.99 -16.30 2.93
CA SER A 313 19.07 -15.69 2.15
C SER A 313 18.67 -15.43 0.70
N LEU A 314 17.95 -16.37 0.06
CA LEU A 314 17.48 -16.23 -1.32
C LEU A 314 16.49 -15.07 -1.46
N VAL A 315 15.48 -15.01 -0.60
CA VAL A 315 14.46 -13.93 -0.62
C VAL A 315 15.11 -12.57 -0.34
N GLY A 316 16.05 -12.49 0.61
CA GLY A 316 16.82 -11.27 0.88
C GLY A 316 17.67 -10.81 -0.31
N CYS A 317 18.33 -11.73 -1.00
CA CYS A 317 19.09 -11.42 -2.22
C CYS A 317 18.18 -10.93 -3.36
N LEU A 318 17.04 -11.58 -3.58
CA LEU A 318 16.05 -11.19 -4.59
C LEU A 318 15.46 -9.80 -4.29
N ALA A 319 15.13 -9.51 -3.03
CA ALA A 319 14.68 -8.19 -2.60
C ALA A 319 15.75 -7.10 -2.84
N SER A 320 17.02 -7.37 -2.50
CA SER A 320 18.11 -6.42 -2.75
C SER A 320 18.36 -6.18 -4.24
N LEU A 321 18.29 -7.22 -5.07
CA LEU A 321 18.39 -7.08 -6.53
C LEU A 321 17.21 -6.28 -7.12
N PHE A 322 15.98 -6.54 -6.65
CA PHE A 322 14.80 -5.79 -7.06
C PHE A 322 14.92 -4.30 -6.71
N MET A 323 15.37 -3.97 -5.49
CA MET A 323 15.65 -2.58 -5.08
C MET A 323 16.80 -1.96 -5.91
N LYS A 324 17.85 -2.70 -6.24
CA LYS A 324 19.00 -2.23 -7.04
C LYS A 324 18.63 -1.86 -8.49
N PHE A 325 17.71 -2.60 -9.11
CA PHE A 325 17.32 -2.37 -10.51
C PHE A 325 16.13 -1.41 -10.68
N THR A 326 15.36 -1.14 -9.63
CA THR A 326 14.18 -0.27 -9.68
C THR A 326 14.46 1.08 -9.01
N LYS A 327 13.90 2.17 -9.53
CA LYS A 327 14.07 3.53 -8.95
C LYS A 327 13.15 3.76 -7.73
N ILE A 328 12.93 2.74 -6.91
CA ILE A 328 11.98 2.75 -5.79
C ILE A 328 12.45 3.64 -4.63
N SER A 329 13.75 3.88 -4.48
CA SER A 329 14.32 4.85 -3.54
C SER A 329 13.91 6.31 -3.78
N GLN A 330 13.29 6.62 -4.93
CA GLN A 330 12.61 7.91 -5.15
C GLN A 330 11.28 8.02 -4.40
N TYR A 331 10.81 6.92 -3.78
CA TYR A 331 9.54 6.80 -3.06
C TYR A 331 9.75 6.06 -1.71
N PRO A 332 10.36 6.70 -0.68
CA PRO A 332 10.75 6.02 0.56
C PRO A 332 9.63 5.26 1.28
N LEU A 333 8.37 5.69 1.15
CA LEU A 333 7.20 4.98 1.69
C LEU A 333 6.97 3.62 0.99
N LEU A 334 7.16 3.56 -0.32
CA LEU A 334 7.04 2.33 -1.11
C LEU A 334 8.22 1.39 -0.83
N GLU A 335 9.43 1.96 -0.73
CA GLU A 335 10.65 1.24 -0.35
C GLU A 335 10.48 0.55 1.02
N ALA A 336 10.08 1.29 2.06
CA ALA A 336 9.85 0.75 3.40
C ALA A 336 8.73 -0.30 3.43
N THR A 337 7.61 -0.08 2.73
CA THR A 337 6.49 -1.04 2.68
C THR A 337 6.90 -2.33 1.98
N LEU A 338 7.61 -2.26 0.85
CA LEU A 338 8.09 -3.44 0.14
C LEU A 338 9.19 -4.18 0.91
N PHE A 339 10.08 -3.45 1.60
CA PHE A 339 11.11 -4.05 2.45
C PHE A 339 10.50 -4.91 3.56
N ILE A 340 9.48 -4.40 4.27
CA ILE A 340 8.76 -5.16 5.30
C ILE A 340 8.02 -6.35 4.68
N LEU A 341 7.30 -6.16 3.57
CA LEU A 341 6.52 -7.21 2.92
C LEU A 341 7.40 -8.36 2.40
N MET A 342 8.52 -8.05 1.72
CA MET A 342 9.47 -9.05 1.24
C MET A 342 10.18 -9.78 2.38
N SER A 343 10.39 -9.11 3.52
CA SER A 343 10.95 -9.72 4.73
C SER A 343 9.96 -10.65 5.42
N TYR A 344 8.65 -10.36 5.34
CA TYR A 344 7.60 -11.27 5.83
C TYR A 344 7.36 -12.45 4.88
N LEU A 345 7.55 -12.25 3.57
CA LEU A 345 7.39 -13.29 2.55
C LEU A 345 8.38 -14.46 2.73
N SER A 346 9.58 -14.22 3.27
CA SER A 346 10.54 -15.31 3.55
C SER A 346 10.02 -16.26 4.64
N PHE A 347 9.34 -15.74 5.66
CA PHE A 347 8.63 -16.55 6.66
C PHE A 347 7.47 -17.33 6.03
N LEU A 348 6.60 -16.68 5.25
CA LEU A 348 5.46 -17.37 4.62
C LEU A 348 5.89 -18.52 3.68
N ILE A 349 7.03 -18.37 2.99
CA ILE A 349 7.61 -19.44 2.16
C ILE A 349 8.22 -20.55 3.03
N SER A 350 8.85 -20.20 4.16
CA SER A 350 9.37 -21.14 5.17
C SER A 350 8.23 -21.98 5.77
N GLU A 351 7.12 -21.35 6.16
CA GLU A 351 5.94 -22.00 6.73
C GLU A 351 5.25 -22.92 5.71
N ALA A 352 5.08 -22.46 4.47
CA ALA A 352 4.57 -23.28 3.36
C ALA A 352 5.50 -24.46 2.99
N ALA A 353 6.75 -24.46 3.44
CA ALA A 353 7.70 -25.56 3.35
C ALA A 353 7.82 -26.40 4.65
N HIS A 354 6.92 -26.18 5.62
CA HIS A 354 6.90 -26.81 6.95
C HIS A 354 8.13 -26.47 7.84
N MET A 355 8.56 -25.21 7.83
CA MET A 355 9.74 -24.72 8.57
C MET A 355 9.38 -23.49 9.44
N THR A 356 8.98 -23.74 10.70
CA THR A 356 8.06 -22.91 11.54
C THR A 356 8.70 -22.00 12.62
N VAL A 357 8.40 -20.68 12.65
CA VAL A 357 8.66 -19.62 13.68
C VAL A 357 7.94 -18.27 13.22
N LEU A 358 7.68 -17.16 14.02
CA LEU A 358 7.64 -15.65 13.67
C LEU A 358 6.19 -14.81 13.96
N THR A 359 5.65 -13.46 14.14
CA THR A 359 5.79 -11.83 14.30
C THR A 359 6.00 -10.83 15.58
N PHE A 360 6.86 -9.75 15.53
CA PHE A 360 7.33 -8.79 16.63
C PHE A 360 6.43 -8.29 17.77
N LEU A 361 5.31 -7.61 17.47
CA LEU A 361 4.70 -6.61 18.40
C LEU A 361 4.23 -7.21 19.73
N SER A 362 4.18 -8.53 19.73
CA SER A 362 4.20 -9.45 20.84
C SER A 362 5.01 -9.12 22.11
N GLU A 363 6.24 -8.60 22.12
CA GLU A 363 7.14 -8.79 23.28
C GLU A 363 6.51 -8.36 24.62
N ASN A 364 5.96 -7.16 24.67
CA ASN A 364 5.25 -6.62 25.83
C ASN A 364 3.85 -7.26 26.04
N PHE A 365 3.21 -7.77 24.99
CA PHE A 365 1.95 -8.52 25.06
C PHE A 365 2.18 -9.92 25.66
N ILE A 366 3.22 -10.64 25.24
CA ILE A 366 3.61 -11.97 25.74
C ILE A 366 3.86 -11.92 27.24
N PHE A 367 4.69 -10.99 27.73
CA PHE A 367 4.96 -10.92 29.17
C PHE A 367 3.69 -10.58 29.98
N THR A 368 2.81 -9.71 29.47
CA THR A 368 1.48 -9.48 30.08
C THR A 368 0.66 -10.77 30.13
N TYR A 369 0.64 -11.54 29.04
CA TYR A 369 -0.23 -12.70 28.85
C TYR A 369 0.30 -13.96 29.59
N ILE A 370 1.63 -14.10 29.73
CA ILE A 370 2.27 -15.04 30.68
C ILE A 370 1.79 -14.75 32.10
N GLY A 371 1.78 -13.47 32.51
CA GLY A 371 1.28 -13.05 33.82
C GLY A 371 -0.19 -13.40 34.05
N VAL A 372 -1.05 -13.23 33.04
CA VAL A 372 -2.46 -13.64 33.10
C VAL A 372 -2.59 -15.16 33.23
N SER A 373 -1.84 -15.91 32.39
CA SER A 373 -1.95 -17.37 32.28
C SER A 373 -1.72 -18.14 33.59
N LEU A 374 -0.88 -17.61 34.48
CA LEU A 374 -0.58 -18.22 35.79
C LEU A 374 -1.83 -18.40 36.66
N PHE A 375 -2.80 -17.50 36.52
CA PHE A 375 -4.03 -17.49 37.31
C PHE A 375 -5.23 -18.07 36.56
N THR A 376 -5.31 -17.87 35.24
CA THR A 376 -6.43 -18.35 34.40
C THR A 376 -6.27 -19.80 33.91
N SER A 377 -5.06 -20.35 33.85
CA SER A 377 -4.86 -21.71 33.33
C SER A 377 -5.23 -22.80 34.36
N GLN A 378 -6.27 -23.58 34.03
CA GLN A 378 -6.68 -24.78 34.75
C GLN A 378 -5.72 -25.98 34.58
N ALA A 379 -4.57 -25.78 33.91
CA ALA A 379 -3.53 -26.79 33.74
C ALA A 379 -2.55 -26.90 34.92
N HIS A 380 -2.56 -25.93 35.85
CA HIS A 380 -1.50 -25.81 36.85
C HIS A 380 -1.54 -26.88 37.97
N LEU A 381 -0.40 -27.53 38.20
CA LEU A 381 -0.12 -28.45 39.30
C LEU A 381 1.24 -28.10 39.92
N PHE A 382 1.25 -27.49 41.10
CA PHE A 382 2.48 -27.03 41.75
C PHE A 382 3.07 -28.12 42.66
N ASN A 383 4.32 -28.51 42.41
CA ASN A 383 5.09 -29.42 43.27
C ASN A 383 6.32 -28.69 43.82
N ILE A 384 6.29 -28.35 45.11
CA ILE A 384 7.33 -27.54 45.79
C ILE A 384 8.72 -28.18 45.67
N TRP A 385 8.81 -29.51 45.80
CA TRP A 385 10.08 -30.21 45.70
C TRP A 385 10.66 -30.17 44.29
N PHE A 386 9.83 -30.41 43.26
CA PHE A 386 10.27 -30.33 41.86
C PHE A 386 10.72 -28.91 41.49
N ILE A 387 10.02 -27.88 41.99
CA ILE A 387 10.41 -26.47 41.80
C ILE A 387 11.76 -26.16 42.46
N LEU A 388 11.98 -26.60 43.71
CA LEU A 388 13.25 -26.38 44.42
C LEU A 388 14.43 -27.11 43.75
N GLY A 389 14.23 -28.38 43.39
CA GLY A 389 15.22 -29.17 42.65
C GLY A 389 15.57 -28.53 41.31
N ALA A 390 14.57 -28.01 40.59
CA ALA A 390 14.78 -27.27 39.35
C ALA A 390 15.68 -26.05 39.54
N PHE A 391 15.37 -25.14 40.48
CA PHE A 391 16.20 -23.95 40.71
C PHE A 391 17.68 -24.29 40.96
N ILE A 392 17.97 -25.38 41.70
CA ILE A 392 19.33 -25.85 41.94
C ILE A 392 19.97 -26.40 40.65
N ALA A 393 19.30 -27.32 39.95
CA ALA A 393 19.78 -27.92 38.70
C ALA A 393 20.09 -26.86 37.63
N ILE A 394 19.30 -25.79 37.59
CA ILE A 394 19.41 -24.67 36.66
C ILE A 394 20.72 -23.90 36.83
N PHE A 395 21.04 -23.46 38.05
CA PHE A 395 22.28 -22.69 38.30
C PHE A 395 23.52 -23.55 38.06
N ILE A 396 23.49 -24.82 38.47
CA ILE A 396 24.59 -25.77 38.26
C ILE A 396 24.78 -26.05 36.76
N GLY A 397 23.69 -26.30 36.02
CA GLY A 397 23.73 -26.50 34.56
C GLY A 397 24.32 -25.31 33.81
N ARG A 398 23.90 -24.07 34.16
CA ARG A 398 24.44 -22.84 33.55
C ARG A 398 25.91 -22.61 33.87
N LEU A 399 26.37 -23.01 35.07
CA LEU A 399 27.78 -22.93 35.48
C LEU A 399 28.64 -23.91 34.68
N ILE A 400 28.22 -25.17 34.59
CA ILE A 400 28.91 -26.24 33.84
C ILE A 400 28.88 -25.97 32.32
N MET A 401 27.84 -25.32 31.80
CA MET A 401 27.75 -24.89 30.41
C MET A 401 28.80 -23.83 30.03
N ILE A 402 29.05 -22.84 30.89
CA ILE A 402 29.77 -21.62 30.47
C ILE A 402 31.27 -21.66 30.79
N TYR A 403 31.68 -21.90 32.03
CA TYR A 403 33.09 -21.74 32.39
C TYR A 403 34.02 -22.79 31.71
N PRO A 404 33.68 -24.10 31.67
CA PRO A 404 34.48 -25.10 30.94
C PRO A 404 34.52 -24.84 29.43
N LEU A 405 33.37 -24.50 28.83
CA LEU A 405 33.27 -24.25 27.39
C LEU A 405 34.03 -22.99 26.97
N THR A 406 34.02 -21.95 27.83
CA THR A 406 34.82 -20.74 27.61
C THR A 406 36.31 -20.99 27.80
N ALA A 407 36.72 -21.87 28.73
CA ALA A 407 38.11 -22.29 28.87
C ALA A 407 38.60 -22.97 27.57
N ILE A 408 37.81 -23.89 27.00
CA ILE A 408 38.11 -24.54 25.70
C ILE A 408 38.21 -23.49 24.58
N LEU A 409 37.24 -22.57 24.47
CA LEU A 409 37.26 -21.51 23.46
C LEU A 409 38.50 -20.60 23.58
N ASN A 410 38.91 -20.27 24.81
CA ASN A 410 40.05 -19.39 25.07
C ASN A 410 41.41 -20.00 24.69
N VAL A 411 41.52 -21.31 24.47
CA VAL A 411 42.75 -21.94 23.91
C VAL A 411 42.98 -21.50 22.46
N GLY A 412 41.91 -21.40 21.66
CA GLY A 412 41.99 -21.05 20.23
C GLY A 412 41.69 -19.58 19.89
N ARG A 413 41.18 -18.80 20.83
CA ARG A 413 40.61 -17.46 20.56
C ARG A 413 41.55 -16.32 20.97
N ARG A 414 41.77 -15.38 20.04
CA ARG A 414 42.46 -14.10 20.27
C ARG A 414 41.55 -12.95 19.82
N PRO A 415 41.23 -11.96 20.69
CA PRO A 415 41.44 -11.93 22.13
C PRO A 415 40.53 -12.92 22.90
N PRO A 416 40.97 -13.47 24.04
CA PRO A 416 40.16 -14.36 24.88
C PRO A 416 38.99 -13.62 25.54
N ILE A 417 37.96 -14.36 25.94
CA ILE A 417 36.75 -13.83 26.60
C ILE A 417 37.06 -13.56 28.09
N PRO A 418 37.01 -12.29 28.57
CA PRO A 418 37.35 -11.94 29.95
C PRO A 418 36.40 -12.57 30.98
N MET A 419 36.88 -12.78 32.22
CA MET A 419 36.03 -13.29 33.32
C MET A 419 34.80 -12.40 33.59
N LYS A 420 34.92 -11.07 33.42
CA LYS A 420 33.78 -10.14 33.51
C LYS A 420 32.65 -10.51 32.53
N HIS A 421 33.01 -10.79 31.28
CA HIS A 421 32.09 -11.20 30.23
C HIS A 421 31.51 -12.59 30.52
N GLN A 422 32.30 -13.51 31.10
CA GLN A 422 31.83 -14.85 31.51
C GLN A 422 30.80 -14.78 32.66
N HIS A 423 31.05 -13.97 33.69
CA HIS A 423 30.09 -13.75 34.77
C HIS A 423 28.80 -13.13 34.25
N MET A 424 28.88 -12.20 33.28
CA MET A 424 27.70 -11.63 32.65
C MET A 424 26.96 -12.63 31.74
N LEU A 425 27.67 -13.48 30.97
CA LEU A 425 27.06 -14.58 30.18
C LEU A 425 26.34 -15.61 31.07
N PHE A 426 26.89 -15.89 32.25
CA PHE A 426 26.25 -16.74 33.26
C PHE A 426 24.97 -16.11 33.78
N PHE A 427 25.02 -14.85 34.21
CA PHE A 427 23.88 -14.13 34.76
C PHE A 427 22.79 -13.79 33.72
N ALA A 428 23.19 -13.45 32.49
CA ALA A 428 22.30 -13.14 31.36
C ALA A 428 21.58 -14.37 30.80
N GLY A 429 21.76 -15.57 31.37
CA GLY A 429 20.96 -16.76 31.08
C GLY A 429 19.52 -16.68 31.61
N LEU A 430 18.80 -15.59 31.31
CA LEU A 430 17.38 -15.47 31.59
C LEU A 430 16.56 -16.50 30.81
N ARG A 431 15.31 -16.71 31.22
CA ARG A 431 14.34 -17.48 30.47
C ARG A 431 13.11 -16.61 30.22
N GLY A 432 12.91 -16.25 28.96
CA GLY A 432 11.78 -15.50 28.48
C GLY A 432 10.70 -16.40 27.89
N ALA A 433 10.11 -15.96 26.79
CA ALA A 433 8.87 -16.50 26.24
C ALA A 433 9.01 -17.96 25.75
N MET A 434 10.16 -18.30 25.17
CA MET A 434 10.35 -19.56 24.44
C MET A 434 10.26 -20.81 25.33
N ALA A 435 10.80 -20.77 26.55
CA ALA A 435 10.68 -21.88 27.50
C ALA A 435 9.21 -22.10 27.93
N PHE A 436 8.46 -21.03 28.15
CA PHE A 436 7.04 -21.09 28.49
C PHE A 436 6.18 -21.63 27.33
N ALA A 437 6.40 -21.12 26.11
CA ALA A 437 5.67 -21.54 24.92
C ALA A 437 5.92 -23.00 24.52
N LEU A 438 7.11 -23.54 24.82
CA LEU A 438 7.40 -24.97 24.68
C LEU A 438 6.70 -25.80 25.77
N ALA A 439 6.66 -25.32 27.01
CA ALA A 439 6.08 -26.07 28.13
C ALA A 439 4.55 -26.21 28.06
N ILE A 440 3.85 -25.25 27.46
CA ILE A 440 2.37 -25.28 27.35
C ILE A 440 1.87 -26.16 26.19
N ARG A 441 2.69 -26.41 25.16
CA ARG A 441 2.33 -27.21 23.96
C ARG A 441 1.85 -28.62 24.29
N ASN A 442 2.31 -29.19 25.41
CA ASN A 442 1.98 -30.55 25.83
C ASN A 442 1.62 -30.58 27.33
N THR A 443 0.36 -30.32 27.68
CA THR A 443 -0.16 -30.38 29.06
C THR A 443 -0.99 -31.64 29.35
N SER A 444 -0.74 -32.71 28.58
CA SER A 444 -1.53 -33.94 28.53
C SER A 444 -1.38 -34.83 29.78
N SER A 445 -0.18 -34.95 30.35
CA SER A 445 0.10 -35.74 31.56
C SER A 445 0.23 -34.87 32.81
N PRO A 446 0.01 -35.41 34.02
CA PRO A 446 0.22 -34.65 35.25
C PRO A 446 1.69 -34.28 35.46
N GLN A 447 2.65 -35.08 34.98
CA GLN A 447 4.07 -34.73 34.97
C GLN A 447 4.33 -33.49 34.10
N MET A 448 3.76 -33.43 32.89
CA MET A 448 3.92 -32.26 32.02
C MET A 448 3.24 -31.01 32.60
N ARG A 449 2.10 -31.16 33.28
CA ARG A 449 1.46 -30.06 34.03
C ARG A 449 2.34 -29.51 35.16
N ILE A 450 3.11 -30.36 35.85
CA ILE A 450 4.11 -29.93 36.86
C ILE A 450 5.28 -29.21 36.17
N ILE A 451 5.76 -29.72 35.03
CA ILE A 451 6.81 -29.08 34.20
C ILE A 451 6.38 -27.70 33.73
N TYR A 452 5.17 -27.55 33.18
CA TYR A 452 4.57 -26.29 32.78
C TYR A 452 4.51 -25.29 33.94
N SER A 453 3.92 -25.70 35.07
CA SER A 453 3.78 -24.85 36.27
C SER A 453 5.12 -24.40 36.85
N THR A 454 6.13 -25.28 36.82
CA THR A 454 7.49 -24.99 37.28
C THR A 454 8.18 -24.01 36.32
N THR A 455 8.03 -24.21 35.01
CA THR A 455 8.61 -23.35 33.97
C THR A 455 8.05 -21.93 34.03
N SER A 456 6.73 -21.76 34.19
CA SER A 456 6.11 -20.43 34.33
C SER A 456 6.68 -19.65 35.53
N LEU A 457 6.85 -20.30 36.68
CA LEU A 457 7.44 -19.68 37.87
C LEU A 457 8.91 -19.29 37.67
N ILE A 458 9.70 -20.11 36.95
CA ILE A 458 11.10 -19.82 36.64
C ILE A 458 11.22 -18.62 35.67
N VAL A 459 10.36 -18.55 34.65
CA VAL A 459 10.30 -17.41 33.71
C VAL A 459 9.96 -16.13 34.48
N ILE A 460 8.90 -16.15 35.29
CA ILE A 460 8.50 -14.98 36.11
C ILE A 460 9.63 -14.55 37.05
N PHE A 461 10.24 -15.48 37.78
CA PHE A 461 11.34 -15.18 38.69
C PHE A 461 12.54 -14.57 37.97
N THR A 462 12.98 -15.16 36.85
CA THR A 462 14.17 -14.67 36.14
C THR A 462 13.93 -13.33 35.44
N VAL A 463 12.75 -13.11 34.83
CA VAL A 463 12.40 -11.82 34.21
C VAL A 463 12.35 -10.68 35.24
N LEU A 464 11.76 -10.91 36.41
CA LEU A 464 11.66 -9.88 37.46
C LEU A 464 12.98 -9.68 38.20
N PHE A 465 13.57 -10.74 38.76
CA PHE A 465 14.71 -10.65 39.66
C PHE A 465 16.02 -10.42 38.90
N ASN A 466 16.39 -11.32 37.98
CA ASN A 466 17.64 -11.17 37.22
C ASN A 466 17.54 -10.00 36.21
N GLY A 467 16.37 -9.77 35.62
CA GLY A 467 16.11 -8.59 34.79
C GLY A 467 16.36 -7.27 35.53
N GLY A 468 15.75 -7.09 36.72
CA GLY A 468 15.94 -5.87 37.52
C GLY A 468 17.38 -5.68 38.03
N LEU A 469 18.07 -6.75 38.42
CA LEU A 469 19.45 -6.69 38.92
C LEU A 469 20.52 -6.51 37.81
N THR A 470 20.14 -6.58 36.53
CA THR A 470 21.06 -6.48 35.39
C THR A 470 21.91 -5.20 35.43
N VAL A 471 21.30 -4.04 35.69
CA VAL A 471 22.01 -2.75 35.75
C VAL A 471 23.07 -2.76 36.86
N GLN A 472 22.71 -3.27 38.05
CA GLN A 472 23.60 -3.32 39.21
C GLN A 472 24.81 -4.24 38.97
N ILE A 473 24.62 -5.34 38.24
CA ILE A 473 25.70 -6.29 37.92
C ILE A 473 26.63 -5.77 36.82
N ILE A 474 26.12 -5.00 35.86
CA ILE A 474 26.94 -4.27 34.87
C ILE A 474 27.86 -3.26 35.60
N GLU A 475 27.31 -2.49 36.54
CA GLU A 475 28.04 -1.54 37.38
C GLU A 475 29.08 -2.24 38.28
N TRP A 476 28.68 -3.33 38.97
CA TRP A 476 29.55 -4.11 39.86
C TRP A 476 30.73 -4.77 39.13
N LEU A 477 30.46 -5.40 37.98
CA LEU A 477 31.51 -5.98 37.12
C LEU A 477 32.39 -4.90 36.46
N LYS A 478 32.00 -3.62 36.49
CA LYS A 478 32.65 -2.51 35.79
C LYS A 478 32.87 -2.84 34.32
N ILE A 479 31.79 -3.18 33.63
CA ILE A 479 31.74 -3.38 32.18
C ILE A 479 31.72 -1.99 31.50
N LYS A 480 32.26 -1.88 30.28
CA LYS A 480 32.25 -0.61 29.54
C LYS A 480 30.84 -0.34 29.00
N CYS A 481 30.29 0.82 29.36
CA CYS A 481 29.02 1.35 28.90
C CYS A 481 29.23 2.78 28.41
N GLY A 482 28.66 3.12 27.26
CA GLY A 482 28.40 4.49 26.83
C GLY A 482 29.51 5.54 27.01
N ASP A 483 30.54 5.52 26.15
CA ASP A 483 30.97 6.80 25.56
C ASP A 483 31.43 6.60 24.10
N GLN A 484 30.59 7.07 23.18
CA GLN A 484 30.99 7.56 21.87
C GLN A 484 30.38 8.95 21.78
N SER A 485 31.20 9.94 22.12
CA SER A 485 30.91 11.34 21.83
C SER A 485 30.56 11.49 20.35
N SER A 486 29.63 12.40 20.07
CA SER A 486 29.18 12.90 18.75
C SER A 486 29.88 12.30 17.52
N PRO A 487 29.14 11.70 16.55
CA PRO A 487 29.72 11.41 15.24
C PRO A 487 30.08 12.73 14.55
N THR A 488 31.33 13.16 14.71
CA THR A 488 31.99 14.03 13.75
C THR A 488 31.95 13.32 12.40
N LEU A 489 31.82 14.08 11.31
CA LEU A 489 31.47 13.55 9.99
C LEU A 489 32.59 12.72 9.33
N ASP A 490 33.67 12.42 10.06
CA ASP A 490 34.90 11.78 9.61
C ASP A 490 34.96 10.25 9.84
N GLU A 491 34.17 9.66 10.76
CA GLU A 491 34.14 8.19 10.92
C GLU A 491 33.58 7.46 9.67
N GLY A 492 33.06 8.19 8.68
CA GLY A 492 32.75 7.66 7.35
C GLY A 492 33.96 7.47 6.42
N MET A 493 35.12 8.10 6.70
CA MET A 493 36.31 8.08 5.82
C MET A 493 37.66 8.00 6.55
N MET A 494 37.72 7.45 7.76
CA MET A 494 39.01 7.03 8.33
C MET A 494 39.56 5.82 7.53
N PHE A 495 40.52 6.07 6.63
CA PHE A 495 41.24 5.02 5.93
C PHE A 495 41.90 4.06 6.94
N PRO A 496 41.74 2.72 6.80
CA PRO A 496 42.32 1.74 7.72
C PRO A 496 43.81 1.50 7.45
N HIS A 497 44.62 2.55 7.53
CA HIS A 497 46.07 2.40 7.61
C HIS A 497 46.42 1.65 8.91
N SER A 498 47.06 0.49 8.76
CA SER A 498 47.54 -0.38 9.84
C SER A 498 46.49 -1.07 10.73
N TYR A 499 45.34 -1.49 10.18
CA TYR A 499 44.65 -2.65 10.75
C TYR A 499 45.41 -3.94 10.38
N ASN A 500 45.85 -4.70 11.40
CA ASN A 500 46.74 -5.84 11.20
C ASN A 500 46.08 -6.98 10.40
N ARG A 501 46.81 -7.50 9.41
CA ARG A 501 46.38 -8.60 8.53
C ARG A 501 46.12 -9.93 9.28
N TRP A 502 46.57 -10.03 10.53
CA TRP A 502 46.64 -11.28 11.32
C TRP A 502 45.53 -11.43 12.38
N ASP A 503 44.72 -10.41 12.64
CA ASP A 503 43.68 -10.42 13.70
C ASP A 503 42.31 -10.99 13.26
N LYS A 504 42.25 -11.69 12.12
CA LYS A 504 41.06 -12.42 11.68
C LYS A 504 41.29 -13.92 11.74
N SER A 505 40.35 -14.65 12.35
CA SER A 505 40.22 -16.08 12.11
C SER A 505 39.87 -16.35 10.64
N LEU A 506 40.30 -17.51 10.13
CA LEU A 506 40.38 -17.81 8.70
C LEU A 506 39.01 -17.81 7.98
N LEU A 507 37.91 -18.05 8.73
CA LEU A 507 36.54 -18.03 8.21
C LEU A 507 36.01 -16.57 8.02
N PRO A 508 35.98 -15.69 9.04
CA PRO A 508 35.65 -14.28 8.86
C PRO A 508 36.49 -13.52 7.81
N GLN A 509 37.76 -13.91 7.61
CA GLN A 509 38.56 -13.34 6.52
C GLN A 509 38.03 -13.74 5.14
N LYS A 510 37.84 -15.05 4.89
CA LYS A 510 37.27 -15.55 3.62
C LYS A 510 35.88 -14.97 3.35
N TRP A 511 35.04 -14.84 4.37
CA TRP A 511 33.72 -14.22 4.25
C TRP A 511 33.80 -12.74 3.87
N TYR A 512 34.67 -11.96 4.53
CA TYR A 512 34.88 -10.55 4.22
C TYR A 512 35.43 -10.33 2.80
N ASP A 513 36.33 -11.20 2.34
CA ASP A 513 36.87 -11.12 0.98
C ASP A 513 35.83 -11.50 -0.08
N PHE A 514 34.95 -12.46 0.22
CA PHE A 514 33.81 -12.85 -0.64
C PHE A 514 32.73 -11.75 -0.70
N ASP A 515 32.37 -11.20 0.46
CA ASP A 515 31.41 -10.10 0.62
C ASP A 515 31.82 -8.86 -0.21
N ASN A 516 33.07 -8.43 -0.13
CA ASN A 516 33.56 -7.28 -0.88
C ASN A 516 33.78 -7.54 -2.37
N LYS A 517 34.17 -8.76 -2.78
CA LYS A 517 34.48 -9.07 -4.20
C LYS A 517 33.25 -9.47 -5.02
N PHE A 518 32.26 -10.11 -4.41
CA PHE A 518 31.14 -10.70 -5.13
C PHE A 518 29.78 -10.24 -4.60
N LEU A 519 29.54 -10.33 -3.29
CA LEU A 519 28.20 -10.12 -2.74
C LEU A 519 27.77 -8.64 -2.81
N LYS A 520 28.60 -7.71 -2.36
CA LYS A 520 28.31 -6.26 -2.44
C LYS A 520 28.22 -5.75 -3.88
N PRO A 521 29.15 -6.06 -4.81
CA PRO A 521 29.01 -5.63 -6.20
C PRO A 521 27.76 -6.19 -6.91
N LEU A 522 27.33 -7.40 -6.54
CA LEU A 522 26.10 -8.02 -7.04
C LEU A 522 24.84 -7.35 -6.48
N LEU A 523 24.74 -7.21 -5.16
CA LEU A 523 23.51 -6.77 -4.48
C LEU A 523 23.37 -5.24 -4.34
N THR A 524 24.46 -4.48 -4.54
CA THR A 524 24.50 -3.00 -4.39
C THR A 524 25.21 -2.33 -5.58
N HIS A 525 25.35 -0.99 -5.54
CA HIS A 525 26.11 -0.20 -6.52
C HIS A 525 27.57 0.08 -6.11
N SER A 526 28.13 -0.62 -5.12
CA SER A 526 29.54 -0.45 -4.71
C SER A 526 30.55 -0.96 -5.76
N LYS A 527 31.79 -0.45 -5.72
CA LYS A 527 32.96 -0.99 -6.44
C LYS A 527 33.75 -1.97 -5.53
N PRO A 528 34.58 -2.88 -6.07
CA PRO A 528 34.88 -3.14 -7.49
C PRO A 528 33.66 -3.66 -8.27
N SER A 529 33.66 -3.57 -9.59
CA SER A 529 32.57 -4.12 -10.40
C SER A 529 32.67 -5.65 -10.55
N LEU A 530 31.55 -6.33 -10.84
CA LEU A 530 31.58 -7.77 -11.13
C LEU A 530 32.41 -8.14 -12.37
N LEU A 531 32.66 -7.18 -13.27
CA LEU A 531 33.53 -7.36 -14.43
C LEU A 531 35.02 -7.32 -14.06
N GLU A 532 35.39 -6.70 -12.93
CA GLU A 532 36.73 -6.72 -12.37
C GLU A 532 36.98 -7.98 -11.52
N THR A 533 35.95 -8.54 -10.88
CA THR A 533 36.10 -9.64 -9.90
C THR A 533 35.72 -11.03 -10.38
N MET A 534 34.81 -11.18 -11.36
CA MET A 534 34.45 -12.49 -11.89
C MET A 534 35.44 -13.00 -12.96
N PRO A 535 35.61 -14.33 -13.10
CA PRO A 535 36.31 -14.93 -14.24
C PRO A 535 35.70 -14.53 -15.58
N ARG A 536 36.54 -14.45 -16.63
CA ARG A 536 36.12 -14.02 -17.99
C ARG A 536 34.93 -14.81 -18.57
N TRP A 537 34.79 -16.09 -18.23
CA TRP A 537 33.67 -16.93 -18.68
C TRP A 537 32.31 -16.51 -18.09
N CYS A 538 32.30 -15.77 -16.98
CA CYS A 538 31.09 -15.19 -16.39
C CYS A 538 30.74 -13.79 -16.97
N SER A 539 31.50 -13.25 -17.94
CA SER A 539 31.30 -11.88 -18.45
C SER A 539 29.85 -11.49 -18.81
N PRO A 540 29.01 -12.31 -19.49
CA PRO A 540 27.62 -11.92 -19.75
C PRO A 540 26.78 -11.77 -18.48
N ILE A 541 27.00 -12.62 -17.47
CA ILE A 541 26.33 -12.53 -16.17
C ILE A 541 26.83 -11.29 -15.41
N ALA A 542 28.14 -11.04 -15.42
CA ALA A 542 28.73 -9.85 -14.79
C ALA A 542 28.15 -8.55 -15.39
N ARG A 543 28.01 -8.45 -16.72
CA ARG A 543 27.37 -7.30 -17.39
C ARG A 543 25.92 -7.11 -16.96
N LEU A 544 25.14 -8.19 -16.89
CA LEU A 544 23.73 -8.16 -16.50
C LEU A 544 23.52 -7.58 -15.08
N PHE A 545 24.50 -7.76 -14.18
CA PHE A 545 24.42 -7.32 -12.79
C PHE A 545 25.25 -6.06 -12.45
N THR A 546 26.03 -5.51 -13.38
CA THR A 546 26.62 -4.16 -13.27
C THR A 546 25.65 -3.08 -13.76
N THR A 547 25.43 -2.04 -12.96
CA THR A 547 24.52 -0.93 -13.30
C THR A 547 25.29 0.29 -13.80
N ASP A 548 24.70 1.12 -14.68
CA ASP A 548 25.32 2.33 -15.25
C ASP A 548 25.96 3.27 -14.21
N LEU A 549 25.34 3.38 -13.03
CA LEU A 549 25.84 4.16 -11.87
C LEU A 549 27.22 3.72 -11.36
N GLN A 550 27.66 2.50 -11.64
CA GLN A 550 29.00 2.01 -11.27
C GLN A 550 30.11 2.46 -12.26
N TYR A 551 29.77 3.06 -13.41
CA TYR A 551 30.70 3.38 -14.49
C TYR A 551 31.17 4.85 -14.58
N GLN A 552 30.58 5.79 -13.83
CA GLN A 552 30.92 7.22 -13.97
C GLN A 552 32.28 7.57 -13.33
N GLN A 553 33.16 8.24 -14.11
CA GLN A 553 34.47 8.79 -13.70
C GLN A 553 35.01 9.79 -14.76
N MET A 554 36.09 10.51 -14.47
CA MET A 554 36.84 11.34 -15.44
C MET A 554 37.56 10.49 -16.49
N HIS A 555 37.67 10.97 -17.73
CA HIS A 555 38.31 10.25 -18.85
C HIS A 555 39.25 11.16 -19.64
N CYS A 556 40.46 10.66 -19.97
CA CYS A 556 41.47 11.36 -20.77
C CYS A 556 41.28 11.05 -22.27
N ILE A 557 40.99 12.05 -23.09
CA ILE A 557 40.71 11.89 -24.53
C ILE A 557 42.00 12.00 -25.35
N GLU A 558 42.86 12.97 -25.00
CA GLU A 558 44.21 13.14 -25.56
C GLU A 558 45.16 13.59 -24.43
N PRO A 559 46.49 13.46 -24.57
CA PRO A 559 47.43 14.02 -23.61
C PRO A 559 47.17 15.51 -23.35
N GLY A 560 46.79 15.83 -22.10
CA GLY A 560 46.40 17.18 -21.68
C GLY A 560 44.90 17.51 -21.75
N LEU A 561 44.04 16.64 -22.32
CA LEU A 561 42.61 16.92 -22.55
C LEU A 561 41.70 15.87 -21.91
N TYR A 562 40.97 16.28 -20.86
CA TYR A 562 40.07 15.44 -20.07
C TYR A 562 38.60 15.86 -20.24
N ILE A 563 37.68 14.89 -20.14
CA ILE A 563 36.23 15.11 -20.09
C ILE A 563 35.63 14.49 -18.83
N GLY A 564 34.69 15.21 -18.19
CA GLY A 564 34.10 14.80 -16.91
C GLY A 564 32.75 15.43 -16.58
N THR A 565 32.28 15.12 -15.38
CA THR A 565 31.03 15.59 -14.76
C THR A 565 31.23 16.85 -13.91
N VAL A 566 30.14 17.51 -13.49
CA VAL A 566 30.22 18.66 -12.57
C VAL A 566 30.72 18.26 -11.18
N ASN A 567 30.40 17.05 -10.71
CA ASN A 567 30.87 16.53 -9.42
C ASN A 567 32.40 16.35 -9.41
N GLU A 568 32.96 15.93 -10.55
CA GLU A 568 34.41 15.78 -10.75
C GLU A 568 35.11 17.14 -10.88
N ALA A 569 34.42 18.17 -11.39
CA ALA A 569 34.94 19.54 -11.50
C ALA A 569 34.86 20.34 -10.18
N ILE A 570 34.02 19.94 -9.24
CA ILE A 570 33.94 20.53 -7.88
C ILE A 570 34.91 19.83 -6.91
N ASN A 571 35.20 18.53 -7.10
CA ASN A 571 36.03 17.77 -6.16
C ASN A 571 37.53 18.10 -6.29
N MET A 572 38.05 18.89 -5.35
CA MET A 572 39.47 19.25 -5.25
C MET A 572 40.42 18.04 -5.33
N ARG A 573 40.08 16.90 -4.71
CA ARG A 573 40.93 15.69 -4.76
C ARG A 573 41.03 15.15 -6.19
N SER A 574 39.90 15.04 -6.89
CA SER A 574 39.89 14.59 -8.30
C SER A 574 40.70 15.52 -9.21
N LEU A 575 40.62 16.84 -9.01
CA LEU A 575 41.44 17.80 -9.78
C LEU A 575 42.95 17.64 -9.50
N GLN A 576 43.33 17.35 -8.25
CA GLN A 576 44.72 17.09 -7.85
C GLN A 576 45.23 15.74 -8.38
N ASP A 577 44.44 14.66 -8.25
CA ASP A 577 44.81 13.30 -8.69
C ASP A 577 45.12 13.22 -10.20
N TYR A 578 44.49 14.08 -11.02
CA TYR A 578 44.73 14.20 -12.46
C TYR A 578 45.55 15.44 -12.87
N PHE A 579 46.13 16.17 -11.91
CA PHE A 579 46.96 17.36 -12.13
C PHE A 579 46.31 18.44 -13.03
N ILE A 580 45.00 18.69 -12.87
CA ILE A 580 44.24 19.64 -13.70
C ILE A 580 44.61 21.09 -13.32
N SER A 581 45.10 21.88 -14.27
CA SER A 581 45.40 23.31 -14.08
C SER A 581 44.37 24.23 -14.74
N ARG A 582 43.56 23.73 -15.69
CA ARG A 582 42.50 24.51 -16.36
C ARG A 582 41.16 23.79 -16.38
N VAL A 583 40.06 24.54 -16.23
CA VAL A 583 38.69 24.00 -16.27
C VAL A 583 37.82 24.83 -17.21
N LEU A 584 37.21 24.17 -18.20
CA LEU A 584 36.22 24.72 -19.11
C LEU A 584 34.82 24.23 -18.73
N THR A 585 34.01 25.12 -18.16
CA THR A 585 32.62 24.87 -17.76
C THR A 585 31.67 25.25 -18.89
N VAL A 586 31.09 24.24 -19.53
CA VAL A 586 30.11 24.39 -20.63
C VAL A 586 28.71 24.07 -20.12
N ASP A 587 28.18 24.93 -19.24
CA ASP A 587 26.93 24.67 -18.51
C ASP A 587 26.01 25.90 -18.39
N MET A 588 24.86 25.79 -17.73
CA MET A 588 23.89 26.89 -17.58
C MET A 588 24.32 27.93 -16.53
N PHE A 589 25.17 27.54 -15.59
CA PHE A 589 25.71 28.36 -14.51
C PHE A 589 27.22 28.12 -14.36
N PRO A 590 28.00 29.10 -13.87
CA PRO A 590 29.41 28.88 -13.51
C PRO A 590 29.52 27.96 -12.28
N LEU A 591 30.73 27.45 -12.02
CA LEU A 591 31.02 26.72 -10.79
C LEU A 591 30.92 27.67 -9.57
N GLU A 592 30.28 27.22 -8.50
CA GLU A 592 30.13 28.03 -7.27
C GLU A 592 31.46 28.16 -6.50
N MET A 593 32.37 27.19 -6.66
CA MET A 593 33.71 27.19 -6.07
C MET A 593 34.79 27.31 -7.15
N HIS A 594 35.74 28.21 -6.94
CA HIS A 594 36.92 28.40 -7.77
C HIS A 594 38.19 28.27 -6.90
N TYR A 595 39.15 27.43 -7.31
CA TYR A 595 40.44 27.29 -6.63
C TYR A 595 41.48 28.22 -7.23
N GLN A 596 42.21 28.97 -6.39
CA GLN A 596 43.20 29.98 -6.84
C GLN A 596 44.34 29.42 -7.70
N SER A 597 44.59 28.11 -7.66
CA SER A 597 45.61 27.41 -8.43
C SER A 597 45.14 26.90 -9.81
N ILE A 598 43.91 27.23 -10.24
CA ILE A 598 43.29 26.70 -11.46
C ILE A 598 42.70 27.86 -12.28
N THR A 599 42.90 27.83 -13.60
CA THR A 599 42.32 28.82 -14.53
C THR A 599 40.97 28.33 -15.05
N TYR A 600 39.93 29.16 -14.94
CA TYR A 600 38.55 28.80 -15.30
C TYR A 600 38.06 29.59 -16.52
N LEU A 601 37.36 28.92 -17.43
CA LEU A 601 36.55 29.54 -18.48
C LEU A 601 35.11 29.04 -18.39
N PHE A 602 34.15 29.95 -18.23
CA PHE A 602 32.72 29.67 -18.27
C PHE A 602 32.10 30.08 -19.61
N VAL A 603 31.30 29.17 -20.19
CA VAL A 603 30.49 29.39 -21.39
C VAL A 603 29.05 28.93 -21.10
N MET A 604 28.09 29.87 -21.17
CA MET A 604 26.69 29.56 -20.90
C MET A 604 26.10 28.68 -22.01
N ALA A 605 25.82 27.43 -21.68
CA ALA A 605 25.26 26.44 -22.60
C ALA A 605 24.08 25.68 -21.97
N LYS A 606 22.90 25.74 -22.61
CA LYS A 606 21.75 24.89 -22.24
C LYS A 606 21.75 23.63 -23.11
N ASP A 607 21.52 22.45 -22.51
CA ASP A 607 21.52 21.17 -23.23
C ASP A 607 20.19 20.92 -23.95
N ILE A 608 19.85 21.82 -24.86
CA ILE A 608 18.62 21.79 -25.65
C ILE A 608 18.97 21.90 -27.15
N PRO A 609 18.26 21.23 -28.07
CA PRO A 609 18.57 21.27 -29.50
C PRO A 609 18.55 22.67 -30.12
N GLU A 610 17.84 23.61 -29.51
CA GLU A 610 17.65 24.97 -29.99
C GLU A 610 18.72 25.96 -29.48
N TRP A 611 19.73 25.49 -28.73
CA TRP A 611 20.82 26.34 -28.25
C TRP A 611 21.95 26.41 -29.28
N ASN A 612 22.30 27.62 -29.73
CA ASN A 612 23.44 27.85 -30.62
C ASN A 612 24.74 27.85 -29.80
N LEU A 613 25.37 26.68 -29.65
CA LEU A 613 26.68 26.51 -29.03
C LEU A 613 27.82 26.78 -30.03
N MET A 614 27.54 26.64 -31.33
CA MET A 614 28.45 26.96 -32.43
C MET A 614 28.96 28.42 -32.39
N ALA A 615 28.16 29.35 -31.85
CA ALA A 615 28.55 30.74 -31.66
C ALA A 615 29.73 30.97 -30.70
N ASP A 616 29.97 30.05 -29.75
CA ASP A 616 31.04 30.11 -28.75
C ASP A 616 32.24 29.19 -29.08
N PHE A 617 32.20 28.46 -30.20
CA PHE A 617 33.22 27.48 -30.56
C PHE A 617 34.62 28.09 -30.56
N ASP A 618 34.91 29.12 -31.35
CA ASP A 618 36.29 29.63 -31.48
C ASP A 618 36.92 30.01 -30.13
N ARG A 619 36.15 30.61 -29.21
CA ARG A 619 36.59 30.94 -27.84
C ARG A 619 36.87 29.69 -26.99
N CYS A 620 36.07 28.63 -27.13
CA CYS A 620 36.31 27.36 -26.45
C CYS A 620 37.57 26.66 -26.98
N LEU A 621 37.76 26.69 -28.30
CA LEU A 621 38.86 26.00 -28.98
C LEU A 621 40.21 26.67 -28.69
N GLU A 622 40.26 27.99 -28.64
CA GLU A 622 41.45 28.77 -28.24
C GLU A 622 41.88 28.48 -26.78
N PHE A 623 40.92 28.30 -25.86
CA PHE A 623 41.21 27.96 -24.47
C PHE A 623 41.77 26.53 -24.29
N ILE A 624 41.25 25.56 -25.05
CA ILE A 624 41.77 24.18 -25.06
C ILE A 624 43.17 24.14 -25.67
N GLU A 625 43.34 24.76 -26.85
CA GLU A 625 44.60 24.76 -27.60
C GLU A 625 45.73 25.43 -26.80
N SER A 626 45.47 26.58 -26.18
CA SER A 626 46.45 27.27 -25.33
C SER A 626 46.80 26.50 -24.04
N SER A 627 45.98 25.54 -23.59
CA SER A 627 46.35 24.63 -22.49
C SER A 627 47.34 23.57 -22.97
N ILE A 628 47.03 22.95 -24.11
CA ILE A 628 47.84 21.88 -24.70
C ILE A 628 49.22 22.40 -25.12
N GLN A 629 49.29 23.62 -25.69
CA GLN A 629 50.55 24.29 -26.01
C GLN A 629 51.39 24.62 -24.75
N SER A 630 50.74 24.99 -23.64
CA SER A 630 51.40 25.17 -22.33
C SER A 630 51.81 23.86 -21.64
N LYS A 631 51.48 22.69 -22.20
CA LYS A 631 51.58 21.36 -21.56
C LYS A 631 50.79 21.25 -20.26
N GLU A 632 49.66 21.96 -20.19
CA GLU A 632 48.75 22.02 -19.06
C GLU A 632 47.52 21.13 -19.26
N ASN A 633 47.12 20.39 -18.23
CA ASN A 633 45.93 19.54 -18.28
C ASN A 633 44.64 20.38 -18.14
N VAL A 634 43.78 20.34 -19.17
CA VAL A 634 42.45 20.95 -19.16
C VAL A 634 41.34 19.91 -18.98
N LEU A 635 40.40 20.19 -18.08
CA LEU A 635 39.13 19.50 -17.94
C LEU A 635 38.02 20.26 -18.67
N VAL A 636 37.36 19.62 -19.64
CA VAL A 636 36.13 20.15 -20.27
C VAL A 636 34.93 19.43 -19.68
N HIS A 637 34.06 20.15 -18.96
CA HIS A 637 32.91 19.54 -18.29
C HIS A 637 31.59 20.28 -18.57
N CYS A 638 30.51 19.54 -18.33
CA CYS A 638 29.17 20.04 -18.06
C CYS A 638 28.61 19.15 -16.93
N GLN A 639 27.30 19.11 -16.72
CA GLN A 639 26.63 18.25 -15.74
C GLN A 639 27.16 16.80 -15.76
N GLU A 640 26.97 16.06 -16.86
CA GLU A 640 27.26 14.62 -16.97
C GLU A 640 28.48 14.28 -17.85
N GLY A 641 29.08 15.25 -18.54
CA GLY A 641 30.15 14.99 -19.52
C GLY A 641 29.69 14.16 -20.74
N ILE A 642 28.44 14.35 -21.20
CA ILE A 642 27.79 13.52 -22.24
C ILE A 642 27.53 14.29 -23.55
N SER A 643 27.07 15.55 -23.48
CA SER A 643 26.54 16.28 -24.64
C SER A 643 27.23 17.64 -24.84
N ARG A 644 26.98 18.64 -23.99
CA ARG A 644 27.58 20.00 -24.14
C ARG A 644 29.11 20.00 -24.23
N SER A 645 29.80 19.47 -23.21
CA SER A 645 31.27 19.38 -23.22
C SER A 645 31.80 18.49 -24.34
N ALA A 646 31.13 17.36 -24.61
CA ALA A 646 31.49 16.46 -25.70
C ALA A 646 31.36 17.10 -27.09
N THR A 647 30.42 18.03 -27.27
CA THR A 647 30.28 18.81 -28.52
C THR A 647 31.48 19.72 -28.72
N VAL A 648 31.96 20.38 -27.66
CA VAL A 648 33.14 21.25 -27.70
C VAL A 648 34.41 20.43 -27.95
N VAL A 649 34.58 19.28 -27.28
CA VAL A 649 35.71 18.37 -27.52
C VAL A 649 35.66 17.79 -28.94
N ALA A 650 34.48 17.47 -29.48
CA ALA A 650 34.34 17.04 -30.87
C ALA A 650 34.74 18.15 -31.85
N ALA A 651 34.26 19.39 -31.66
CA ALA A 651 34.65 20.53 -32.48
C ALA A 651 36.17 20.80 -32.45
N TYR A 652 36.83 20.56 -31.31
CA TYR A 652 38.29 20.65 -31.20
C TYR A 652 38.98 19.58 -32.05
N LEU A 653 38.62 18.31 -31.91
CA LEU A 653 39.20 17.23 -32.70
C LEU A 653 38.93 17.39 -34.21
N MET A 654 37.74 17.89 -34.58
CA MET A 654 37.39 18.23 -35.96
C MET A 654 38.34 19.30 -36.53
N LYS A 655 38.54 20.42 -35.83
CA LYS A 655 39.41 21.54 -36.27
C LYS A 655 40.91 21.16 -36.23
N LYS A 656 41.32 20.26 -35.33
CA LYS A 656 42.71 19.80 -35.18
C LYS A 656 43.15 18.79 -36.23
N TYR A 657 42.27 17.86 -36.61
CA TYR A 657 42.59 16.76 -37.53
C TYR A 657 41.92 16.88 -38.91
N ASN A 658 41.14 17.95 -39.15
CA ASN A 658 40.34 18.14 -40.37
C ASN A 658 39.39 16.95 -40.64
N ILE A 659 38.75 16.45 -39.58
CA ILE A 659 37.82 15.30 -39.59
C ILE A 659 36.36 15.73 -39.49
N ASP A 660 35.46 14.82 -39.87
CA ASP A 660 34.01 14.98 -39.77
C ASP A 660 33.50 14.75 -38.33
N GLU A 661 32.22 15.07 -38.09
CA GLU A 661 31.63 14.91 -36.75
C GLU A 661 31.57 13.44 -36.29
N ASN A 662 31.45 12.48 -37.21
CA ASN A 662 31.32 11.07 -36.86
C ASN A 662 32.66 10.47 -36.46
N GLU A 663 33.76 10.77 -37.16
CA GLU A 663 35.10 10.35 -36.76
C GLU A 663 35.54 10.99 -35.44
N ALA A 664 35.28 12.29 -35.25
CA ALA A 664 35.57 12.96 -33.98
C ALA A 664 34.83 12.32 -32.80
N LEU A 665 33.55 12.00 -32.96
CA LEU A 665 32.76 11.35 -31.93
C LEU A 665 33.14 9.88 -31.71
N ARG A 666 33.52 9.12 -32.75
CA ARG A 666 34.06 7.76 -32.58
C ARG A 666 35.30 7.75 -31.68
N ARG A 667 36.22 8.70 -31.85
CA ARG A 667 37.42 8.83 -31.00
C ARG A 667 37.07 9.11 -29.54
N ILE A 668 36.13 10.02 -29.30
CA ILE A 668 35.68 10.34 -27.94
C ILE A 668 34.94 9.13 -27.32
N GLN A 669 34.09 8.45 -28.08
CA GLN A 669 33.31 7.28 -27.63
C GLN A 669 34.17 6.04 -27.39
N ALA A 670 35.31 5.90 -28.07
CA ALA A 670 36.27 4.83 -27.80
C ALA A 670 36.87 4.92 -26.38
N VAL A 671 36.91 6.13 -25.80
CA VAL A 671 37.33 6.36 -24.41
C VAL A 671 36.12 6.45 -23.47
N ARG A 672 35.10 7.25 -23.81
CA ARG A 672 33.90 7.51 -23.00
C ARG A 672 32.63 7.17 -23.79
N SER A 673 32.29 5.88 -23.82
CA SER A 673 31.18 5.31 -24.62
C SER A 673 29.81 5.93 -24.39
N ILE A 674 29.57 6.56 -23.23
CA ILE A 674 28.33 7.26 -22.90
C ILE A 674 28.16 8.62 -23.61
N VAL A 675 29.17 9.11 -24.33
CA VAL A 675 29.10 10.39 -25.06
C VAL A 675 28.07 10.34 -26.19
N ARG A 676 27.14 11.28 -26.17
CA ARG A 676 26.11 11.46 -27.18
C ARG A 676 25.59 12.91 -27.15
N PRO A 677 26.13 13.81 -28.00
CA PRO A 677 25.59 15.16 -28.20
C PRO A 677 24.09 15.13 -28.53
N ASN A 678 23.37 16.18 -28.12
CA ASN A 678 21.98 16.32 -28.51
C ASN A 678 21.84 16.57 -30.03
N ILE A 679 20.65 16.33 -30.58
CA ILE A 679 20.40 16.34 -32.03
C ILE A 679 20.67 17.73 -32.65
N GLY A 680 20.48 18.82 -31.91
CA GLY A 680 20.79 20.17 -32.36
C GLY A 680 22.28 20.46 -32.42
N PHE A 681 23.04 19.95 -31.44
CA PHE A 681 24.51 20.00 -31.46
C PHE A 681 25.10 19.13 -32.58
N MET A 682 24.54 17.94 -32.86
CA MET A 682 24.90 17.16 -34.04
C MET A 682 24.68 17.93 -35.35
N LYS A 683 23.51 18.58 -35.50
CA LYS A 683 23.23 19.46 -36.66
C LYS A 683 24.20 20.65 -36.73
N GLN A 684 24.66 21.19 -35.60
CA GLN A 684 25.67 22.26 -35.54
C GLN A 684 27.09 21.79 -35.89
N LEU A 685 27.51 20.60 -35.47
CA LEU A 685 28.81 20.03 -35.87
C LEU A 685 28.85 19.75 -37.38
N ASN A 686 27.78 19.21 -37.96
CA ASN A 686 27.64 19.01 -39.41
C ASN A 686 27.68 20.35 -40.19
N LEU A 687 27.09 21.43 -39.65
CA LEU A 687 27.20 22.78 -40.22
C LEU A 687 28.62 23.35 -40.10
N PHE A 688 29.30 23.13 -38.97
CA PHE A 688 30.69 23.56 -38.76
C PHE A 688 31.66 22.86 -39.72
N PHE A 689 31.46 21.57 -40.00
CA PHE A 689 32.17 20.85 -41.06
C PHE A 689 31.89 21.46 -42.45
N LYS A 690 30.61 21.69 -42.80
CA LYS A 690 30.21 22.33 -44.08
C LYS A 690 30.73 23.75 -44.26
N PHE A 691 31.05 24.46 -43.18
CA PHE A 691 31.62 25.81 -43.22
C PHE A 691 33.16 25.81 -43.18
N GLY A 692 33.80 24.64 -43.30
CA GLY A 692 35.27 24.53 -43.30
C GLY A 692 35.90 24.80 -41.93
N TRP A 693 35.26 24.34 -40.86
CA TRP A 693 35.68 24.52 -39.46
C TRP A 693 35.82 26.00 -39.04
N GLN A 694 35.00 26.87 -39.64
CA GLN A 694 34.82 28.30 -39.30
C GLN A 694 33.33 28.65 -39.13
N VAL A 695 33.02 29.78 -38.47
CA VAL A 695 31.64 30.19 -38.13
C VAL A 695 31.16 31.37 -38.99
N ASP A 696 30.77 31.08 -40.24
CA ASP A 696 30.13 32.04 -41.15
C ASP A 696 28.71 32.40 -40.70
N ARG A 697 28.44 33.70 -40.51
CA ARG A 697 27.19 34.23 -39.95
C ARG A 697 26.16 34.65 -41.00
N ASN A 698 26.50 34.64 -42.30
CA ASN A 698 25.68 35.29 -43.34
C ASN A 698 24.74 34.34 -44.10
N ARG A 699 25.00 33.02 -44.08
CA ARG A 699 24.25 32.01 -44.84
C ARG A 699 22.81 31.82 -44.35
N SER A 700 21.93 31.40 -45.26
CA SER A 700 20.53 31.05 -44.97
C SER A 700 20.39 29.95 -43.92
N GLU A 701 21.26 28.93 -43.96
CA GLU A 701 21.27 27.82 -43.01
C GLU A 701 21.60 28.30 -41.58
N TYR A 702 22.59 29.19 -41.45
CA TYR A 702 22.92 29.84 -40.19
C TYR A 702 21.81 30.82 -39.75
N LYS A 703 21.15 31.51 -40.69
CA LYS A 703 19.98 32.36 -40.39
C LYS A 703 18.78 31.55 -39.87
N LEU A 704 18.60 30.32 -40.35
CA LEU A 704 17.57 29.40 -39.87
C LEU A 704 17.88 28.88 -38.45
N LEU A 705 19.16 28.56 -38.16
CA LEU A 705 19.65 28.35 -36.78
C LEU A 705 19.43 29.63 -35.91
N THR A 706 19.56 30.80 -36.51
CA THR A 706 19.38 32.12 -35.89
C THR A 706 17.90 32.49 -35.69
N LEU A 707 16.91 31.72 -36.14
CA LEU A 707 15.50 31.96 -35.77
C LEU A 707 15.29 31.88 -34.24
N GLY A 708 16.09 31.07 -33.53
CA GLY A 708 16.15 31.06 -32.07
C GLY A 708 16.61 32.39 -31.42
N LYS A 709 17.25 33.30 -32.18
CA LYS A 709 17.68 34.63 -31.72
C LYS A 709 16.51 35.59 -31.54
N TRP A 710 15.46 35.49 -32.35
CA TRP A 710 14.31 36.40 -32.32
C TRP A 710 13.44 36.22 -31.06
N ARG A 711 13.60 35.08 -30.36
CA ARG A 711 13.12 34.87 -28.99
C ARG A 711 13.68 35.90 -27.99
N LYS A 712 14.86 36.49 -28.24
CA LYS A 712 15.41 37.61 -27.45
C LYS A 712 14.85 38.96 -27.88
N LEU A 713 14.64 39.20 -29.18
CA LEU A 713 14.09 40.47 -29.66
C LEU A 713 12.66 40.77 -29.15
N HIS A 714 11.90 39.75 -28.73
CA HIS A 714 10.63 39.97 -28.00
C HIS A 714 10.85 40.47 -26.54
N ALA A 715 11.98 40.13 -25.91
CA ALA A 715 12.37 40.68 -24.61
C ALA A 715 13.00 42.08 -24.73
N ASP A 716 13.67 42.37 -25.85
CA ASP A 716 14.33 43.67 -26.10
C ASP A 716 13.39 44.73 -26.73
N GLY A 717 12.23 44.31 -27.25
CA GLY A 717 11.17 45.17 -27.80
C GLY A 717 11.03 45.09 -29.33
N LEU A 718 9.88 44.60 -29.81
CA LEU A 718 9.59 44.47 -31.25
C LEU A 718 9.02 45.77 -31.85
N THR A 719 9.60 46.21 -32.97
CA THR A 719 9.07 47.28 -33.82
C THR A 719 8.32 46.71 -35.02
N LYS A 720 7.34 47.47 -35.55
CA LYS A 720 6.44 46.98 -36.61
C LYS A 720 7.18 46.62 -37.92
N SER A 721 8.25 47.34 -38.25
CA SER A 721 9.11 47.07 -39.41
C SER A 721 9.86 45.74 -39.31
N SER A 722 10.30 45.32 -38.12
CA SER A 722 10.97 44.03 -37.91
C SER A 722 10.06 42.82 -38.10
N ILE A 723 8.74 43.00 -38.17
CA ILE A 723 7.76 41.92 -38.36
C ILE A 723 7.40 41.77 -39.85
N SER A 724 7.37 42.86 -40.62
CA SER A 724 7.03 42.82 -42.05
C SER A 724 7.98 42.00 -42.92
N GLU A 725 9.23 41.80 -42.51
CA GLU A 725 10.20 40.93 -43.20
C GLU A 725 9.93 39.41 -42.97
N ILE A 726 9.03 39.06 -42.06
CA ILE A 726 8.85 37.68 -41.54
C ILE A 726 7.49 37.07 -41.94
N LEU A 727 6.50 37.90 -42.28
CA LEU A 727 5.13 37.47 -42.56
C LEU A 727 4.99 36.81 -43.94
N SER A 728 4.33 35.65 -43.99
CA SER A 728 3.85 35.07 -45.25
C SER A 728 2.63 35.85 -45.78
N PRO A 729 2.50 36.07 -47.11
CA PRO A 729 1.41 36.87 -47.69
C PRO A 729 0.02 36.29 -47.40
N ASP A 730 -1.02 37.12 -47.43
CA ASP A 730 -2.39 36.68 -47.19
C ASP A 730 -2.87 35.82 -48.39
N PRO A 731 -3.43 34.61 -48.18
CA PRO A 731 -4.04 33.82 -49.26
C PRO A 731 -5.10 34.58 -50.07
N ASP A 732 -5.77 35.58 -49.49
CA ASP A 732 -6.76 36.40 -50.19
C ASP A 732 -6.15 37.52 -51.06
N GLU A 733 -4.82 37.73 -51.02
CA GLU A 733 -4.09 38.66 -51.94
C GLU A 733 -3.75 38.02 -53.29
N PHE A 734 -3.89 36.69 -53.44
CA PHE A 734 -3.70 35.99 -54.72
C PHE A 734 -4.95 36.09 -55.60
N SER A 735 -5.03 37.17 -56.40
CA SER A 735 -6.01 37.26 -57.49
C SER A 735 -5.75 36.21 -58.58
N PRO A 736 -6.79 35.55 -59.13
CA PRO A 736 -6.61 34.46 -60.09
C PRO A 736 -6.35 34.98 -61.52
N THR A 737 -5.18 35.58 -61.76
CA THR A 737 -4.73 36.01 -63.09
C THR A 737 -3.53 35.19 -63.56
N ASN A 738 -3.82 34.17 -64.38
CA ASN A 738 -2.89 33.47 -65.28
C ASN A 738 -1.50 33.10 -64.75
N SER A 739 -1.42 32.06 -63.91
CA SER A 739 -0.24 31.19 -63.83
C SER A 739 -0.66 29.74 -63.52
N THR A 740 0.14 28.77 -63.96
CA THR A 740 -0.17 27.33 -63.83
C THR A 740 0.17 26.72 -62.47
N ASP A 741 0.83 27.47 -61.59
CA ASP A 741 1.27 27.02 -60.26
C ASP A 741 0.30 27.45 -59.14
N CYS A 742 -0.90 26.86 -59.15
CA CYS A 742 -1.84 27.03 -58.04
C CYS A 742 -1.40 26.18 -56.82
N PRO A 743 -1.17 26.78 -55.63
CA PRO A 743 -0.62 26.06 -54.49
C PRO A 743 -1.58 24.98 -53.97
N LYS A 744 -1.02 23.79 -53.72
CA LYS A 744 -1.77 22.60 -53.29
C LYS A 744 -2.38 22.84 -51.90
N THR A 745 -3.69 22.58 -51.79
CA THR A 745 -4.49 22.53 -50.55
C THR A 745 -4.65 23.84 -49.77
N LEU A 746 -5.90 24.32 -49.64
CA LEU A 746 -6.30 25.53 -48.90
C LEU A 746 -7.07 25.19 -47.61
N TYR A 747 -6.75 25.88 -46.52
CA TYR A 747 -7.41 25.71 -45.22
C TYR A 747 -8.40 26.85 -44.94
N THR A 748 -9.64 26.52 -44.57
CA THR A 748 -10.76 27.49 -44.44
C THR A 748 -11.43 27.48 -43.07
N CYS A 749 -11.92 28.63 -42.63
CA CYS A 749 -12.68 28.76 -41.38
C CYS A 749 -14.02 28.01 -41.44
N ARG A 750 -14.28 27.13 -40.47
CA ARG A 750 -15.54 26.35 -40.41
C ARG A 750 -16.82 27.18 -40.24
N LYS A 751 -16.73 28.40 -39.68
CA LYS A 751 -17.87 29.30 -39.40
C LYS A 751 -18.22 30.21 -40.58
N CYS A 752 -17.23 30.72 -41.33
CA CYS A 752 -17.44 31.75 -42.38
C CYS A 752 -16.77 31.45 -43.74
N ARG A 753 -16.10 30.30 -43.86
CA ARG A 753 -15.41 29.81 -45.07
C ARG A 753 -14.27 30.67 -45.64
N ARG A 754 -13.88 31.79 -45.01
CA ARG A 754 -12.65 32.54 -45.37
C ARG A 754 -11.41 31.62 -45.35
N CYS A 755 -10.53 31.76 -46.35
CA CYS A 755 -9.23 31.13 -46.41
C CYS A 755 -8.31 31.66 -45.29
N LEU A 756 -7.45 30.80 -44.74
CA LEU A 756 -6.63 31.14 -43.57
C LEU A 756 -5.14 30.98 -43.84
N TYR A 757 -4.75 29.89 -44.51
CA TYR A 757 -3.37 29.56 -44.87
C TYR A 757 -3.33 28.49 -45.97
N THR A 758 -2.18 28.34 -46.64
CA THR A 758 -1.92 27.30 -47.65
C THR A 758 -1.09 26.16 -47.06
N GLN A 759 -0.94 25.04 -47.78
CA GLN A 759 -0.04 23.96 -47.35
C GLN A 759 1.42 24.41 -47.17
N GLN A 760 1.89 25.44 -47.90
CA GLN A 760 3.23 25.99 -47.76
C GLN A 760 3.45 26.74 -46.43
N SER A 761 2.37 27.15 -45.76
CA SER A 761 2.44 27.78 -44.43
C SER A 761 2.62 26.77 -43.29
N LEU A 762 2.54 25.45 -43.52
CA LEU A 762 2.63 24.44 -42.47
C LEU A 762 4.07 24.17 -42.00
N LEU A 763 4.26 24.06 -40.69
CA LEU A 763 5.53 23.75 -40.04
C LEU A 763 5.67 22.23 -39.78
N GLU A 764 6.21 21.54 -40.78
CA GLU A 764 6.67 20.15 -40.62
C GLU A 764 7.85 20.07 -39.64
N HIS A 765 7.95 18.96 -38.91
CA HIS A 765 8.91 18.79 -37.81
C HIS A 765 9.26 17.31 -37.60
N ASP A 766 10.54 17.03 -37.30
CA ASP A 766 11.07 15.69 -37.06
C ASP A 766 10.27 14.95 -35.97
N LYS A 767 9.51 13.91 -36.35
CA LYS A 767 8.83 13.04 -35.38
C LYS A 767 9.84 12.15 -34.65
N LYS A 768 9.59 11.87 -33.37
CA LYS A 768 10.42 10.92 -32.59
C LYS A 768 10.11 9.45 -32.92
N LYS A 769 8.91 9.15 -33.43
CA LYS A 769 8.55 7.87 -34.07
C LYS A 769 7.69 8.11 -35.31
N PRO A 770 7.74 7.23 -36.34
CA PRO A 770 6.91 7.38 -37.54
C PRO A 770 5.40 7.47 -37.24
N ASP A 771 4.94 6.64 -36.31
CA ASP A 771 3.52 6.48 -35.93
C ASP A 771 2.97 7.59 -35.02
N ASP A 772 3.82 8.52 -34.56
CA ASP A 772 3.37 9.63 -33.70
C ASP A 772 2.36 10.50 -34.47
N ASN A 773 1.17 10.66 -33.90
CA ASN A 773 0.07 11.38 -34.51
C ASN A 773 0.15 12.89 -34.16
N CYS A 774 0.76 13.68 -35.03
CA CYS A 774 0.77 15.15 -34.95
C CYS A 774 -0.59 15.80 -35.31
N ALA A 775 -1.60 15.01 -35.67
CA ALA A 775 -2.79 15.41 -36.44
C ALA A 775 -3.85 16.27 -35.70
N ASP A 776 -3.47 16.90 -34.59
CA ASP A 776 -4.36 17.49 -33.58
C ASP A 776 -4.23 19.01 -33.49
N ILE A 777 -3.04 19.54 -33.80
CA ILE A 777 -2.71 20.96 -33.83
C ILE A 777 -1.94 21.21 -35.11
N ASP A 778 -2.47 22.07 -35.98
CA ASP A 778 -1.74 22.54 -37.15
C ASP A 778 -0.79 23.66 -36.71
N PHE A 779 0.51 23.42 -36.85
CA PHE A 779 1.55 24.43 -36.63
C PHE A 779 1.82 25.15 -37.94
N ILE A 780 1.82 26.48 -37.91
CA ILE A 780 1.99 27.31 -39.11
C ILE A 780 3.00 28.43 -38.92
N LEU A 781 3.52 28.93 -40.04
CA LEU A 781 4.20 30.23 -40.12
C LEU A 781 3.18 31.37 -39.95
N PRO A 782 3.58 32.53 -39.41
CA PRO A 782 2.69 33.67 -39.25
C PRO A 782 2.30 34.25 -40.62
N VAL A 783 1.01 34.53 -40.78
CA VAL A 783 0.40 35.03 -42.03
C VAL A 783 0.02 36.49 -41.86
N LYS A 784 0.12 37.29 -42.93
CA LYS A 784 -0.09 38.76 -42.93
C LYS A 784 -1.32 39.24 -42.15
N TRP A 785 -2.48 38.59 -42.27
CA TRP A 785 -3.70 38.96 -41.52
C TRP A 785 -3.60 38.82 -39.99
N MET A 786 -2.53 38.23 -39.47
CA MET A 786 -2.27 38.11 -38.04
C MET A 786 -1.43 39.27 -37.46
N GLU A 787 -0.84 40.13 -38.30
CA GLU A 787 0.20 41.12 -37.94
C GLU A 787 -0.10 41.89 -36.64
N GLU A 788 -1.30 42.47 -36.52
CA GLU A 788 -1.70 43.28 -35.36
C GLU A 788 -1.78 42.48 -34.06
N ASN A 789 -2.17 41.20 -34.13
CA ASN A 789 -2.29 40.33 -32.96
C ASN A 789 -0.92 39.80 -32.48
N ILE A 790 0.06 39.68 -33.38
CA ILE A 790 1.34 38.98 -33.15
C ILE A 790 2.36 39.80 -32.33
N LEU A 791 2.11 41.10 -32.15
CA LEU A 791 2.93 42.01 -31.33
C LEU A 791 3.05 41.57 -29.85
N GLN A 792 2.12 40.77 -29.34
CA GLN A 792 2.15 40.24 -27.97
C GLN A 792 3.06 39.01 -27.85
N TYR A 793 3.56 38.68 -26.65
CA TYR A 793 4.44 37.51 -26.44
C TYR A 793 3.71 36.15 -26.58
N GLN A 794 2.41 36.18 -26.27
CA GLN A 794 1.48 35.08 -26.44
C GLN A 794 0.09 35.67 -26.68
N GLY A 795 -0.78 34.97 -27.42
CA GLY A 795 -2.11 35.49 -27.74
C GLY A 795 -3.04 34.47 -28.40
N LYS A 796 -4.23 34.95 -28.80
CA LYS A 796 -5.29 34.13 -29.40
C LYS A 796 -5.39 34.43 -30.89
N ILE A 797 -5.45 33.39 -31.73
CA ILE A 797 -5.64 33.54 -33.17
C ILE A 797 -7.15 33.48 -33.44
N ASN A 798 -7.75 34.61 -33.78
CA ASN A 798 -9.18 34.72 -34.12
C ASN A 798 -9.36 34.80 -35.64
N CYS A 799 -10.50 34.34 -36.15
CA CYS A 799 -10.79 34.44 -37.58
C CYS A 799 -11.17 35.88 -37.98
N PRO A 800 -10.41 36.59 -38.84
CA PRO A 800 -10.62 38.02 -39.12
C PRO A 800 -11.96 38.36 -39.80
N LYS A 801 -12.73 37.37 -40.29
CA LYS A 801 -14.07 37.58 -40.88
C LYS A 801 -15.24 37.29 -39.92
N CYS A 802 -15.01 36.62 -38.78
CA CYS A 802 -16.12 36.17 -37.91
C CYS A 802 -15.76 35.91 -36.44
N GLU A 803 -14.57 36.34 -36.02
CA GLU A 803 -14.03 36.39 -34.65
C GLU A 803 -13.96 35.07 -33.87
N SER A 804 -14.36 33.95 -34.47
CA SER A 804 -14.20 32.63 -33.84
C SER A 804 -12.72 32.34 -33.60
N LYS A 805 -12.34 32.07 -32.35
CA LYS A 805 -11.01 31.57 -31.98
C LYS A 805 -10.68 30.31 -32.81
N LEU A 806 -9.66 30.41 -33.64
CA LEU A 806 -9.07 29.34 -34.45
C LEU A 806 -7.93 28.64 -33.70
N GLY A 807 -7.21 29.42 -32.89
CA GLY A 807 -5.89 29.02 -32.41
C GLY A 807 -5.38 29.84 -31.23
N SER A 808 -4.11 29.61 -30.90
CA SER A 808 -3.30 30.43 -30.00
C SER A 808 -1.86 30.46 -30.50
N PHE A 809 -1.09 31.45 -30.09
CA PHE A 809 0.33 31.54 -30.43
C PHE A 809 1.18 31.85 -29.21
N VAL A 810 2.42 31.36 -29.22
CA VAL A 810 3.41 31.54 -28.15
C VAL A 810 4.80 31.67 -28.77
N TRP A 811 5.47 32.82 -28.58
CA TRP A 811 6.81 33.07 -29.13
C TRP A 811 7.91 32.22 -28.50
N SER A 812 7.76 31.82 -27.22
CA SER A 812 8.68 30.86 -26.58
C SER A 812 8.63 29.45 -27.20
N GLY A 813 7.54 29.13 -27.89
CA GLY A 813 7.26 27.81 -28.46
C GLY A 813 6.31 26.97 -27.60
N SER A 814 5.99 25.77 -28.09
CA SER A 814 5.14 24.81 -27.39
C SER A 814 5.50 23.36 -27.79
N ARG A 815 4.90 22.38 -27.10
CA ARG A 815 5.06 20.95 -27.43
C ARG A 815 3.93 20.44 -28.32
N CYS A 816 4.29 19.89 -29.47
CA CYS A 816 3.39 19.11 -30.30
C CYS A 816 3.03 17.77 -29.63
N GLY A 817 1.94 17.13 -30.07
CA GLY A 817 1.49 15.81 -29.56
C GLY A 817 2.54 14.69 -29.71
N CYS A 818 3.41 14.78 -30.71
CA CYS A 818 4.57 13.88 -30.92
C CYS A 818 5.75 14.15 -29.97
N SER A 819 5.60 15.04 -28.99
CA SER A 819 6.68 15.47 -28.08
C SER A 819 7.90 16.12 -28.76
N ALA A 820 7.72 16.68 -29.96
CA ALA A 820 8.60 17.69 -30.54
C ALA A 820 8.35 19.06 -29.89
N TRP A 821 9.41 19.85 -29.71
CA TRP A 821 9.31 21.27 -29.35
C TRP A 821 9.31 22.11 -30.62
N ILE A 822 8.41 23.07 -30.73
CA ILE A 822 8.27 23.94 -31.91
C ILE A 822 8.31 25.39 -31.41
N SER A 823 9.19 26.21 -31.97
CA SER A 823 9.46 27.58 -31.50
C SER A 823 9.86 28.48 -32.68
N PRO A 824 9.15 29.60 -32.94
CA PRO A 824 7.87 30.01 -32.33
C PRO A 824 6.73 29.04 -32.67
N ALA A 825 5.64 29.07 -31.89
CA ALA A 825 4.49 28.17 -32.08
C ALA A 825 3.20 28.95 -32.34
N PHE A 826 2.77 29.01 -33.61
CA PHE A 826 1.42 29.44 -33.99
C PHE A 826 0.57 28.18 -34.22
N MET A 827 -0.43 27.96 -33.37
CA MET A 827 -1.17 26.71 -33.22
C MET A 827 -2.64 26.88 -33.60
N ILE A 828 -3.14 26.13 -34.58
CA ILE A 828 -4.57 26.05 -34.91
C ILE A 828 -5.13 24.71 -34.42
N HIS A 829 -6.14 24.76 -33.54
CA HIS A 829 -6.58 23.61 -32.73
C HIS A 829 -7.72 22.83 -33.39
N ARG A 830 -7.55 21.52 -33.59
CA ARG A 830 -8.59 20.65 -34.15
C ARG A 830 -9.45 20.05 -33.02
N CYS A 831 -10.65 20.59 -32.82
CA CYS A 831 -11.58 20.15 -31.76
C CYS A 831 -11.94 18.65 -31.87
N LYS A 832 -11.70 17.89 -30.79
CA LYS A 832 -11.87 16.42 -30.72
C LYS A 832 -12.82 15.95 -29.60
N ARG A 833 -13.48 14.81 -29.83
CA ARG A 833 -14.45 14.17 -28.91
C ARG A 833 -13.86 13.08 -27.99
N VAL A 834 -12.52 13.01 -27.83
CA VAL A 834 -11.79 11.88 -27.21
C VAL A 834 -12.18 11.58 -25.76
N TYR A 835 -12.54 12.61 -24.98
CA TYR A 835 -13.03 12.47 -23.60
C TYR A 835 -14.27 11.57 -23.50
N ALA A 836 -15.28 11.84 -24.31
CA ALA A 836 -16.61 11.23 -24.14
C ALA A 836 -16.59 9.71 -24.33
N PHE A 837 -15.75 9.20 -25.25
CA PHE A 837 -15.67 7.76 -25.53
C PHE A 837 -15.15 6.96 -24.32
N GLY A 838 -14.02 7.37 -23.73
CA GLY A 838 -13.43 6.67 -22.58
C GLY A 838 -14.34 6.65 -21.36
N HIS A 839 -14.99 7.78 -21.05
CA HIS A 839 -15.90 7.88 -19.92
C HIS A 839 -17.20 7.06 -20.14
N LEU A 840 -17.79 7.08 -21.35
CA LEU A 840 -19.01 6.34 -21.64
C LEU A 840 -18.85 4.81 -21.56
N ILE A 841 -17.66 4.28 -21.86
CA ILE A 841 -17.38 2.83 -21.70
C ILE A 841 -17.40 2.42 -20.22
N VAL A 842 -16.78 3.22 -19.34
CA VAL A 842 -16.77 2.95 -17.88
C VAL A 842 -18.19 3.01 -17.31
N LEU A 843 -18.99 4.01 -17.70
CA LEU A 843 -20.39 4.13 -17.28
C LEU A 843 -21.28 2.99 -17.80
N PHE A 844 -20.98 2.43 -18.97
CA PHE A 844 -21.66 1.24 -19.48
C PHE A 844 -21.33 -0.03 -18.67
N ALA A 845 -20.06 -0.24 -18.34
CA ALA A 845 -19.61 -1.37 -17.51
C ALA A 845 -20.11 -1.29 -16.04
N ASP A 846 -20.34 -0.08 -15.52
CA ASP A 846 -21.02 0.14 -14.24
C ASP A 846 -22.51 -0.22 -14.33
N SER A 847 -23.21 0.32 -15.34
CA SER A 847 -24.64 0.08 -15.57
C SER A 847 -24.99 -1.40 -15.81
N LEU A 848 -24.06 -2.20 -16.33
CA LEU A 848 -24.29 -3.62 -16.66
C LEU A 848 -24.29 -4.53 -15.42
N GLN A 849 -23.68 -4.09 -14.30
CA GLN A 849 -23.72 -4.79 -13.01
C GLN A 849 -25.03 -4.55 -12.24
N ALA A 850 -25.64 -3.38 -12.43
CA ALA A 850 -26.75 -2.88 -11.62
C ALA A 850 -28.01 -3.79 -11.55
N PRO A 851 -28.44 -4.51 -12.63
CA PRO A 851 -29.68 -5.28 -12.57
C PRO A 851 -29.62 -6.52 -11.67
N PHE A 852 -28.45 -7.14 -11.54
CA PHE A 852 -28.31 -8.46 -10.92
C PHE A 852 -27.57 -8.45 -9.57
N MET A 853 -27.08 -7.31 -9.08
CA MET A 853 -26.16 -7.30 -7.93
C MET A 853 -26.77 -7.85 -6.63
N TYR A 854 -28.05 -7.56 -6.34
CA TYR A 854 -28.75 -8.19 -5.21
C TYR A 854 -29.04 -9.67 -5.48
N TYR A 855 -29.55 -9.97 -6.68
CA TYR A 855 -29.96 -11.34 -7.06
C TYR A 855 -28.79 -12.33 -7.04
N LEU A 856 -27.59 -11.90 -7.44
CA LEU A 856 -26.36 -12.70 -7.38
C LEU A 856 -26.10 -13.21 -5.95
N PHE A 857 -26.15 -12.32 -4.95
CA PHE A 857 -25.91 -12.68 -3.56
C PHE A 857 -27.03 -13.58 -3.00
N ALA A 858 -28.28 -13.38 -3.44
CA ALA A 858 -29.38 -14.29 -3.14
C ALA A 858 -29.19 -15.68 -3.78
N THR A 859 -28.67 -15.78 -5.02
CA THR A 859 -28.36 -17.07 -5.67
C THR A 859 -27.18 -17.83 -5.01
N TYR A 860 -26.37 -17.17 -4.18
CA TYR A 860 -25.39 -17.83 -3.32
C TYR A 860 -25.95 -18.30 -1.96
N GLY A 861 -27.24 -18.08 -1.68
CA GLY A 861 -27.92 -18.59 -0.48
C GLY A 861 -27.78 -17.72 0.78
N TYR A 862 -27.37 -16.45 0.65
CA TYR A 862 -27.25 -15.53 1.79
C TYR A 862 -28.61 -15.02 2.28
N LYS A 863 -28.77 -14.87 3.61
CA LYS A 863 -29.98 -14.26 4.22
C LYS A 863 -30.03 -12.77 3.84
N GLU A 864 -31.24 -12.17 3.75
CA GLU A 864 -31.37 -10.76 3.32
C GLU A 864 -30.59 -9.79 4.23
N SER A 865 -30.47 -10.12 5.53
CA SER A 865 -29.60 -9.46 6.53
C SER A 865 -28.15 -9.34 6.08
N ASP A 866 -27.59 -10.41 5.53
CA ASP A 866 -26.17 -10.55 5.21
C ASP A 866 -25.86 -9.76 3.92
N ILE A 867 -26.86 -9.71 3.03
CA ILE A 867 -26.87 -8.90 1.81
C ILE A 867 -27.00 -7.40 2.16
N ALA A 868 -27.84 -7.03 3.13
CA ALA A 868 -27.94 -5.67 3.63
C ALA A 868 -26.61 -5.18 4.23
N LEU A 869 -25.90 -6.03 4.98
CA LEU A 869 -24.56 -5.74 5.50
C LEU A 869 -23.51 -5.56 4.37
N LEU A 870 -23.54 -6.41 3.32
CA LEU A 870 -22.73 -6.24 2.12
C LEU A 870 -23.02 -4.92 1.37
N TYR A 871 -24.26 -4.44 1.38
CA TYR A 871 -24.59 -3.11 0.84
C TYR A 871 -24.09 -1.98 1.75
N ALA A 872 -24.27 -2.09 3.06
CA ALA A 872 -23.82 -1.10 4.05
C ALA A 872 -22.29 -0.85 4.00
N VAL A 873 -21.47 -1.90 3.85
CA VAL A 873 -20.01 -1.76 3.71
C VAL A 873 -19.61 -0.99 2.44
N GLY A 874 -20.34 -1.16 1.33
CA GLY A 874 -20.14 -0.38 0.10
C GLY A 874 -20.49 1.10 0.27
N LEU A 875 -21.54 1.42 1.02
CA LEU A 875 -21.92 2.81 1.36
C LEU A 875 -20.90 3.45 2.31
N PHE A 876 -20.43 2.72 3.32
CA PHE A 876 -19.44 3.19 4.29
C PHE A 876 -18.08 3.50 3.64
N THR A 877 -17.63 2.66 2.71
CA THR A 877 -16.37 2.90 1.98
C THR A 877 -16.48 4.03 0.96
N ASN A 878 -17.63 4.16 0.27
CA ASN A 878 -17.97 5.34 -0.56
C ASN A 878 -17.96 6.64 0.26
N LEU A 879 -18.51 6.62 1.49
CA LEU A 879 -18.48 7.77 2.40
C LEU A 879 -17.04 8.20 2.72
N ILE A 880 -16.18 7.26 3.15
CA ILE A 880 -14.78 7.57 3.53
C ILE A 880 -14.01 8.14 2.34
N TYR A 881 -13.99 7.44 1.20
CA TYR A 881 -13.21 7.87 0.03
C TYR A 881 -13.79 9.13 -0.62
N GLY A 882 -15.09 9.38 -0.49
CA GLY A 882 -15.75 10.61 -0.93
C GLY A 882 -15.26 11.88 -0.22
N LEU A 883 -14.73 11.76 1.01
CA LEU A 883 -14.09 12.88 1.72
C LEU A 883 -12.65 13.13 1.21
N PHE A 884 -11.93 12.07 0.82
CA PHE A 884 -10.52 12.14 0.40
C PHE A 884 -10.30 12.34 -1.11
N ILE A 885 -11.32 12.19 -1.96
CA ILE A 885 -11.19 12.25 -3.43
C ILE A 885 -10.50 13.51 -3.95
N ASN A 886 -10.75 14.68 -3.32
CA ASN A 886 -10.10 15.95 -3.68
C ASN A 886 -8.58 15.94 -3.38
N TYR A 887 -8.16 15.32 -2.27
CA TYR A 887 -6.75 15.15 -1.92
C TYR A 887 -6.06 14.16 -2.87
N ILE A 888 -6.74 13.07 -3.23
CA ILE A 888 -6.26 12.10 -4.22
C ILE A 888 -6.02 12.78 -5.58
N LEU A 889 -6.96 13.60 -6.06
CA LEU A 889 -6.87 14.31 -7.35
C LEU A 889 -5.85 15.45 -7.40
N GLN A 890 -5.38 15.94 -6.24
CA GLN A 890 -4.28 16.90 -6.15
C GLN A 890 -2.91 16.19 -6.08
N LYS A 891 -2.83 15.05 -5.37
CA LYS A 891 -1.59 14.31 -5.12
C LYS A 891 -1.18 13.39 -6.27
N PHE A 892 -2.16 12.76 -6.92
CA PHE A 892 -1.95 11.79 -7.99
C PHE A 892 -2.30 12.34 -9.37
N GLU A 893 -1.77 11.71 -10.41
CA GLU A 893 -2.03 12.12 -11.79
C GLU A 893 -3.46 11.76 -12.23
N ARG A 894 -4.21 12.71 -12.78
CA ARG A 894 -5.67 12.57 -12.99
C ARG A 894 -6.04 11.37 -13.86
N ARG A 895 -5.30 11.11 -14.94
CA ARG A 895 -5.51 9.91 -15.80
C ARG A 895 -5.23 8.59 -15.05
N VAL A 896 -4.30 8.58 -14.10
CA VAL A 896 -3.97 7.38 -13.31
C VAL A 896 -5.09 7.08 -12.32
N VAL A 897 -5.70 8.10 -11.72
CA VAL A 897 -6.90 7.92 -10.88
C VAL A 897 -8.07 7.32 -11.68
N CYS A 898 -8.27 7.75 -12.94
CA CYS A 898 -9.27 7.13 -13.83
C CYS A 898 -8.94 5.65 -14.15
N CYS A 899 -7.68 5.31 -14.39
CA CYS A 899 -7.27 3.91 -14.59
C CYS A 899 -7.44 3.07 -13.32
N VAL A 900 -7.10 3.62 -12.14
CA VAL A 900 -7.30 2.96 -10.83
C VAL A 900 -8.78 2.66 -10.59
N CYS A 901 -9.69 3.58 -10.93
CA CYS A 901 -11.13 3.32 -10.91
C CYS A 901 -11.48 2.06 -11.73
N CYS A 902 -11.02 1.98 -12.98
CA CYS A 902 -11.32 0.84 -13.86
C CYS A 902 -10.74 -0.48 -13.33
N VAL A 903 -9.54 -0.45 -12.73
CA VAL A 903 -8.89 -1.62 -12.11
C VAL A 903 -9.65 -2.08 -10.86
N LEU A 904 -10.10 -1.16 -10.01
CA LEU A 904 -10.90 -1.49 -8.82
C LEU A 904 -12.27 -2.09 -9.20
N THR A 905 -12.97 -1.53 -10.19
CA THR A 905 -14.22 -2.12 -10.70
C THR A 905 -13.98 -3.50 -11.32
N SER A 906 -12.87 -3.69 -12.05
CA SER A 906 -12.51 -5.00 -12.63
C SER A 906 -12.21 -6.05 -11.56
N GLY A 907 -11.43 -5.68 -10.54
CA GLY A 907 -11.14 -6.53 -9.38
C GLY A 907 -12.39 -6.90 -8.60
N SER A 908 -13.28 -5.94 -8.37
CA SER A 908 -14.60 -6.19 -7.76
C SER A 908 -15.43 -7.19 -8.58
N CYS A 909 -15.55 -7.00 -9.89
CA CYS A 909 -16.28 -7.92 -10.78
C CYS A 909 -15.73 -9.35 -10.73
N PHE A 910 -14.41 -9.50 -10.61
CA PHE A 910 -13.78 -10.82 -10.46
C PHE A 910 -14.06 -11.44 -9.08
N LEU A 911 -13.96 -10.65 -7.99
CA LEU A 911 -14.27 -11.13 -6.63
C LEU A 911 -15.74 -11.56 -6.46
N LYS A 912 -16.68 -10.89 -7.15
CA LYS A 912 -18.11 -11.27 -7.18
C LYS A 912 -18.38 -12.68 -7.74
N ALA A 913 -17.44 -13.28 -8.47
CA ALA A 913 -17.55 -14.66 -8.95
C ALA A 913 -17.25 -15.72 -7.87
N SER A 914 -16.82 -15.32 -6.66
CA SER A 914 -16.68 -16.22 -5.52
C SER A 914 -17.95 -16.22 -4.67
N SER A 915 -18.40 -17.39 -4.25
CA SER A 915 -19.49 -17.57 -3.30
C SER A 915 -19.08 -17.38 -1.83
N ASN A 916 -17.83 -17.00 -1.53
CA ASN A 916 -17.34 -16.84 -0.16
C ASN A 916 -17.63 -15.43 0.40
N TYR A 917 -18.39 -15.34 1.49
CA TYR A 917 -18.81 -14.08 2.13
C TYR A 917 -17.67 -13.05 2.33
N TYR A 918 -16.50 -13.48 2.82
CA TYR A 918 -15.38 -12.57 3.07
C TYR A 918 -14.77 -12.03 1.77
N VAL A 919 -14.77 -12.83 0.70
CA VAL A 919 -14.35 -12.42 -0.65
C VAL A 919 -15.37 -11.42 -1.22
N LEU A 920 -16.66 -11.65 -0.98
CA LEU A 920 -17.72 -10.71 -1.32
C LEU A 920 -17.60 -9.39 -0.55
N MET A 921 -17.25 -9.40 0.74
CA MET A 921 -16.97 -8.15 1.49
C MET A 921 -15.87 -7.32 0.82
N TRP A 922 -14.76 -7.95 0.36
CA TRP A 922 -13.71 -7.25 -0.38
C TRP A 922 -14.20 -6.68 -1.72
N SER A 923 -15.08 -7.39 -2.45
CA SER A 923 -15.72 -6.85 -3.66
C SER A 923 -16.51 -5.56 -3.37
N ARG A 924 -17.24 -5.52 -2.24
CA ARG A 924 -18.05 -4.37 -1.82
C ARG A 924 -17.21 -3.19 -1.35
N ILE A 925 -16.05 -3.45 -0.74
CA ILE A 925 -15.05 -2.42 -0.43
C ILE A 925 -14.53 -1.79 -1.74
N PHE A 926 -14.18 -2.61 -2.73
CA PHE A 926 -13.70 -2.10 -4.02
C PHE A 926 -14.79 -1.36 -4.82
N ASP A 927 -16.04 -1.82 -4.79
CA ASP A 927 -17.20 -1.10 -5.35
C ASP A 927 -17.35 0.29 -4.73
N GLY A 928 -17.33 0.38 -3.40
CA GLY A 928 -17.50 1.66 -2.69
C GLY A 928 -16.39 2.67 -3.01
N ILE A 929 -15.14 2.20 -3.12
CA ILE A 929 -14.02 3.06 -3.56
C ILE A 929 -14.22 3.48 -5.02
N ALA A 930 -14.48 2.55 -5.93
CA ALA A 930 -14.64 2.84 -7.36
C ALA A 930 -15.80 3.82 -7.63
N ALA A 931 -16.93 3.69 -6.92
CA ALA A 931 -18.07 4.59 -7.02
C ALA A 931 -17.73 6.06 -6.71
N THR A 932 -16.72 6.34 -5.85
CA THR A 932 -16.23 7.71 -5.62
C THR A 932 -15.42 8.26 -6.79
N MET A 933 -14.74 7.37 -7.53
CA MET A 933 -13.84 7.70 -8.63
C MET A 933 -14.51 7.66 -10.01
N LEU A 934 -15.74 7.16 -10.10
CA LEU A 934 -16.49 6.98 -11.35
C LEU A 934 -16.70 8.30 -12.13
N LEU A 935 -16.94 9.42 -11.43
CA LEU A 935 -17.38 10.68 -12.06
C LEU A 935 -16.38 11.83 -11.91
N ALA A 936 -15.95 12.15 -10.67
CA ALA A 936 -15.17 13.35 -10.38
C ALA A 936 -13.78 13.38 -11.06
N PRO A 937 -12.94 12.32 -11.01
CA PRO A 937 -11.69 12.24 -11.76
C PRO A 937 -11.83 12.48 -13.27
N PHE A 938 -12.86 11.89 -13.88
CA PHE A 938 -13.11 12.00 -15.32
C PHE A 938 -13.52 13.42 -15.71
N GLN A 939 -14.42 14.05 -14.93
CA GLN A 939 -14.81 15.45 -15.11
C GLN A 939 -13.64 16.42 -14.91
N GLU A 940 -12.84 16.23 -13.85
CA GLU A 940 -11.68 17.08 -13.54
C GLU A 940 -10.56 16.94 -14.58
N TRP A 941 -10.30 15.74 -15.12
CA TRP A 941 -9.33 15.58 -16.22
C TRP A 941 -9.76 16.39 -17.45
N TYR A 942 -11.04 16.30 -17.84
CA TYR A 942 -11.56 17.06 -18.98
C TYR A 942 -11.60 18.57 -18.73
N LEU A 943 -11.99 19.01 -17.52
CA LEU A 943 -12.04 20.42 -17.15
C LEU A 943 -10.66 21.10 -17.28
N HIS A 944 -9.62 20.43 -16.79
CA HIS A 944 -8.24 20.89 -16.92
C HIS A 944 -7.79 20.97 -18.38
N GLU A 945 -8.03 19.92 -19.17
CA GLU A 945 -7.61 19.90 -20.58
C GLU A 945 -8.34 20.98 -21.40
N HIS A 946 -9.65 21.14 -21.19
CA HIS A 946 -10.51 22.11 -21.90
C HIS A 946 -10.16 23.56 -21.56
N LEU A 947 -9.87 23.87 -20.29
CA LEU A 947 -9.60 25.23 -19.83
C LEU A 947 -8.11 25.61 -19.84
N ASN A 948 -7.23 24.78 -19.27
CA ASN A 948 -5.85 25.17 -19.02
C ASN A 948 -4.94 24.90 -20.23
N ARG A 949 -5.23 23.86 -21.03
CA ARG A 949 -4.41 23.51 -22.21
C ARG A 949 -4.92 24.15 -23.50
N TYR A 950 -6.22 24.05 -23.76
CA TYR A 950 -6.82 24.56 -25.01
C TYR A 950 -7.44 25.96 -24.88
N ASP A 951 -7.72 26.44 -23.65
CA ASP A 951 -8.42 27.72 -23.40
C ASP A 951 -9.72 27.82 -24.25
N PHE A 952 -10.54 26.76 -24.20
CA PHE A 952 -11.85 26.74 -24.85
C PHE A 952 -12.92 27.40 -23.96
N PRO A 953 -14.01 27.94 -24.55
CA PRO A 953 -15.07 28.60 -23.78
C PRO A 953 -15.64 27.74 -22.65
N LYS A 954 -15.75 28.31 -21.44
CA LYS A 954 -16.24 27.64 -20.22
C LYS A 954 -17.65 27.05 -20.40
N GLU A 955 -18.49 27.69 -21.22
CA GLU A 955 -19.85 27.25 -21.57
C GLU A 955 -19.89 25.84 -22.19
N TRP A 956 -18.89 25.49 -23.01
CA TRP A 956 -18.86 24.23 -23.74
C TRP A 956 -18.69 23.02 -22.80
N VAL A 957 -18.12 23.22 -21.60
CA VAL A 957 -18.02 22.17 -20.56
C VAL A 957 -19.41 21.67 -20.16
N ALA A 958 -20.37 22.58 -19.92
CA ALA A 958 -21.73 22.22 -19.54
C ALA A 958 -22.47 21.49 -20.69
N ILE A 959 -22.20 21.88 -21.95
CA ILE A 959 -22.72 21.19 -23.13
C ILE A 959 -22.17 19.76 -23.21
N THR A 960 -20.87 19.57 -22.98
CA THR A 960 -20.20 18.26 -23.04
C THR A 960 -20.63 17.34 -21.90
N PHE A 961 -20.74 17.81 -20.66
CA PHE A 961 -21.22 16.99 -19.54
C PHE A 961 -22.68 16.57 -19.72
N ARG A 962 -23.55 17.48 -20.19
CA ARG A 962 -24.95 17.14 -20.57
C ARG A 962 -25.01 16.09 -21.70
N TYR A 963 -24.11 16.17 -22.68
CA TYR A 963 -24.01 15.20 -23.78
C TYR A 963 -23.56 13.81 -23.31
N VAL A 964 -22.61 13.74 -22.36
CA VAL A 964 -22.20 12.47 -21.73
C VAL A 964 -23.36 11.89 -20.89
N PHE A 965 -23.99 12.69 -20.04
CA PHE A 965 -25.07 12.26 -19.15
C PHE A 965 -26.29 11.67 -19.89
N VAL A 966 -26.79 12.32 -20.94
CA VAL A 966 -27.92 11.78 -21.73
C VAL A 966 -27.51 10.47 -22.45
N ARG A 967 -26.24 10.34 -22.85
CA ARG A 967 -25.74 9.13 -23.49
C ARG A 967 -25.46 7.99 -22.53
N SER A 968 -25.07 8.26 -21.28
CA SER A 968 -24.92 7.21 -20.27
C SER A 968 -26.26 6.58 -19.94
N ILE A 969 -27.35 7.36 -19.79
CA ILE A 969 -28.70 6.80 -19.55
C ILE A 969 -29.14 5.88 -20.71
N ILE A 970 -28.91 6.30 -21.97
CA ILE A 970 -29.20 5.45 -23.15
C ILE A 970 -28.38 4.16 -23.12
N LEU A 971 -27.11 4.23 -22.73
CA LEU A 971 -26.25 3.06 -22.54
C LEU A 971 -26.71 2.18 -21.37
N SER A 972 -27.26 2.74 -20.28
CA SER A 972 -27.83 1.97 -19.17
C SER A 972 -29.07 1.17 -19.58
N ILE A 973 -29.94 1.73 -20.44
CA ILE A 973 -31.08 0.99 -21.03
C ILE A 973 -30.56 -0.21 -21.84
N ILE A 974 -29.53 -0.01 -22.67
CA ILE A 974 -28.90 -1.09 -23.45
C ILE A 974 -28.23 -2.12 -22.51
N ALA A 975 -27.56 -1.67 -21.44
CA ALA A 975 -26.90 -2.53 -20.48
C ALA A 975 -27.87 -3.48 -19.76
N GLY A 976 -29.08 -3.01 -19.42
CA GLY A 976 -30.15 -3.85 -18.85
C GLY A 976 -30.53 -5.02 -19.77
N TYR A 977 -30.76 -4.75 -21.06
CA TYR A 977 -31.05 -5.78 -22.05
C TYR A 977 -29.85 -6.72 -22.31
N VAL A 978 -28.62 -6.20 -22.36
CA VAL A 978 -27.40 -7.03 -22.54
C VAL A 978 -27.16 -7.93 -21.34
N ALA A 979 -27.35 -7.43 -20.11
CA ALA A 979 -27.28 -8.25 -18.90
C ALA A 979 -28.34 -9.36 -18.91
N GLN A 980 -29.59 -9.04 -19.27
CA GLN A 980 -30.66 -10.04 -19.36
C GLN A 980 -30.41 -11.09 -20.45
N PHE A 981 -29.83 -10.69 -21.59
CA PHE A 981 -29.47 -11.59 -22.68
C PHE A 981 -28.34 -12.54 -22.26
N THR A 982 -27.31 -12.01 -21.60
CA THR A 982 -26.14 -12.82 -21.20
C THR A 982 -26.46 -13.79 -20.06
N GLU A 983 -27.24 -13.39 -19.06
CA GLU A 983 -27.73 -14.31 -18.01
C GLU A 983 -28.56 -15.46 -18.62
N LYS A 984 -29.42 -15.18 -19.60
CA LYS A 984 -30.19 -16.21 -20.34
C LYS A 984 -29.38 -17.11 -21.27
N VAL A 985 -28.28 -16.61 -21.86
CA VAL A 985 -27.47 -17.38 -22.81
C VAL A 985 -26.42 -18.25 -22.12
N PHE A 986 -25.93 -17.85 -20.95
CA PHE A 986 -24.90 -18.57 -20.18
C PHE A 986 -25.45 -19.23 -18.91
N GLU A 987 -26.78 -19.20 -18.70
CA GLU A 987 -27.51 -19.77 -17.55
C GLU A 987 -26.90 -19.42 -16.18
N THR A 988 -26.22 -18.27 -16.09
CA THR A 988 -25.39 -17.90 -14.93
C THR A 988 -25.49 -16.40 -14.61
N THR A 989 -25.88 -16.09 -13.37
CA THR A 989 -25.99 -14.72 -12.84
C THR A 989 -24.64 -14.00 -12.72
N VAL A 990 -23.53 -14.75 -12.73
CA VAL A 990 -22.16 -14.25 -12.64
C VAL A 990 -21.67 -13.61 -13.95
N PHE A 991 -22.12 -14.11 -15.10
CA PHE A 991 -21.55 -13.74 -16.41
C PHE A 991 -21.59 -12.23 -16.72
N PRO A 992 -22.69 -11.48 -16.44
CA PRO A 992 -22.72 -10.03 -16.65
C PRO A 992 -21.57 -9.30 -15.95
N PHE A 993 -21.21 -9.69 -14.73
CA PHE A 993 -20.10 -9.08 -13.99
C PHE A 993 -18.74 -9.38 -14.63
N LEU A 994 -18.53 -10.62 -15.06
CA LEU A 994 -17.29 -11.01 -15.77
C LEU A 994 -17.15 -10.29 -17.12
N LEU A 995 -18.24 -10.05 -17.84
CA LEU A 995 -18.25 -9.29 -19.09
C LEU A 995 -17.77 -7.83 -18.91
N CYS A 996 -17.93 -7.23 -17.74
CA CYS A 996 -17.42 -5.89 -17.46
C CYS A 996 -15.88 -5.82 -17.49
N VAL A 997 -15.18 -6.90 -17.14
CA VAL A 997 -13.71 -6.92 -17.05
C VAL A 997 -13.03 -6.59 -18.39
N PRO A 998 -13.27 -7.30 -19.52
CA PRO A 998 -12.68 -6.94 -20.81
C PRO A 998 -13.10 -5.55 -21.31
N ILE A 999 -14.34 -5.12 -21.02
CA ILE A 999 -14.83 -3.78 -21.36
C ILE A 999 -14.01 -2.69 -20.64
N LEU A 1000 -13.72 -2.90 -19.35
CA LEU A 1000 -12.88 -2.01 -18.54
C LEU A 1000 -11.40 -2.08 -18.95
N CYS A 1001 -10.88 -3.23 -19.37
CA CYS A 1001 -9.54 -3.32 -19.96
C CYS A 1001 -9.43 -2.47 -21.24
N VAL A 1002 -10.44 -2.50 -22.13
CA VAL A 1002 -10.49 -1.63 -23.31
C VAL A 1002 -10.57 -0.14 -22.90
N ALA A 1003 -11.30 0.20 -21.84
CA ALA A 1003 -11.32 1.57 -21.30
C ALA A 1003 -9.94 2.01 -20.79
N VAL A 1004 -9.22 1.17 -20.04
CA VAL A 1004 -7.85 1.46 -19.56
C VAL A 1004 -6.89 1.64 -20.73
N ILE A 1005 -6.94 0.78 -21.75
CA ILE A 1005 -6.11 0.91 -22.97
C ILE A 1005 -6.44 2.22 -23.70
N TRP A 1006 -7.73 2.57 -23.86
CA TRP A 1006 -8.13 3.83 -24.49
C TRP A 1006 -7.64 5.05 -23.71
N ILE A 1007 -7.82 5.08 -22.39
CA ILE A 1007 -7.35 6.16 -21.53
C ILE A 1007 -5.83 6.27 -21.62
N PHE A 1008 -5.08 5.18 -21.44
CA PHE A 1008 -3.62 5.24 -21.46
C PHE A 1008 -3.03 5.63 -22.82
N CYS A 1009 -3.65 5.20 -23.92
CA CYS A 1009 -3.18 5.48 -25.28
C CYS A 1009 -3.71 6.79 -25.90
N LYS A 1010 -4.79 7.40 -25.37
CA LYS A 1010 -5.43 8.60 -25.94
C LYS A 1010 -5.59 9.76 -24.97
N TRP A 1011 -5.49 9.56 -23.65
CA TRP A 1011 -5.57 10.65 -22.67
C TRP A 1011 -4.19 11.14 -22.25
N THR A 1012 -4.04 12.45 -22.29
CA THR A 1012 -2.82 13.19 -21.99
C THR A 1012 -2.47 13.20 -20.50
N PRO A 1013 -1.16 13.27 -20.17
CA PRO A 1013 -0.67 13.25 -18.79
C PRO A 1013 -0.92 14.58 -18.07
N ASN A 1014 -1.93 14.60 -17.19
CA ASN A 1014 -2.40 15.80 -16.51
C ASN A 1014 -2.20 15.69 -14.99
N ARG A 1015 -1.19 16.41 -14.48
CA ARG A 1015 -0.91 16.61 -13.05
C ARG A 1015 -1.25 18.05 -12.68
N GLN A 1016 -1.84 18.23 -11.50
CA GLN A 1016 -2.10 19.57 -10.95
C GLN A 1016 -0.85 20.09 -10.23
N GLU A 1017 -0.56 21.38 -10.37
CA GLU A 1017 0.47 22.05 -9.56
C GLU A 1017 0.02 22.09 -8.09
N MET A 1018 0.91 21.73 -7.17
CA MET A 1018 0.59 21.72 -5.74
C MET A 1018 0.45 23.15 -5.23
N ARG A 1019 -0.79 23.60 -4.97
CA ARG A 1019 -1.03 24.80 -4.17
C ARG A 1019 -0.48 24.59 -2.76
N SER A 1020 0.45 25.45 -2.35
CA SER A 1020 1.03 25.43 -1.01
C SER A 1020 -0.01 25.86 0.04
N GLY A 1021 -0.43 24.95 0.92
CA GLY A 1021 -1.10 25.32 2.18
C GLY A 1021 -2.62 25.12 2.30
N ASN A 1022 -3.22 24.09 1.70
CA ASN A 1022 -4.60 23.69 2.06
C ASN A 1022 -4.62 22.63 3.18
N HIS A 1023 -4.67 23.07 4.44
CA HIS A 1023 -5.09 22.19 5.54
C HIS A 1023 -6.59 21.93 5.44
N ILE A 1024 -7.01 20.65 5.39
CA ILE A 1024 -8.42 20.24 5.25
C ILE A 1024 -9.33 20.88 6.31
N TRP A 1025 -8.80 21.13 7.51
CA TRP A 1025 -9.49 21.85 8.59
C TRP A 1025 -9.87 23.30 8.24
N ASN A 1026 -9.08 24.00 7.42
CA ASN A 1026 -9.37 25.37 7.00
C ASN A 1026 -10.53 25.39 6.00
N ASP A 1027 -10.55 24.44 5.06
CA ASP A 1027 -11.66 24.28 4.12
C ASP A 1027 -12.95 23.83 4.84
N LEU A 1028 -12.86 22.92 5.81
CA LEU A 1028 -13.99 22.46 6.62
C LEU A 1028 -14.58 23.57 7.51
N THR A 1029 -13.73 24.40 8.13
CA THR A 1029 -14.19 25.54 8.94
C THR A 1029 -14.75 26.67 8.08
N ARG A 1030 -14.20 26.90 6.87
CA ARG A 1030 -14.78 27.81 5.86
C ARG A 1030 -16.17 27.31 5.41
N ALA A 1031 -16.31 26.00 5.15
CA ALA A 1031 -17.60 25.38 4.82
C ALA A 1031 -18.64 25.54 5.94
N LYS A 1032 -18.28 25.25 7.20
CA LYS A 1032 -19.14 25.47 8.38
C LYS A 1032 -19.61 26.93 8.48
N ARG A 1033 -18.70 27.90 8.26
CA ARG A 1033 -19.00 29.34 8.29
C ARG A 1033 -19.97 29.77 7.19
N ILE A 1034 -19.90 29.15 6.00
CA ILE A 1034 -20.83 29.42 4.89
C ILE A 1034 -22.24 28.91 5.22
N LEU A 1035 -22.37 27.69 5.75
CA LEU A 1035 -23.66 27.09 6.11
C LEU A 1035 -24.38 27.89 7.19
N LEU A 1036 -23.66 28.32 8.25
CA LEU A 1036 -24.22 29.16 9.32
C LEU A 1036 -24.65 30.56 8.86
N ARG A 1037 -24.13 31.06 7.73
CA ARG A 1037 -24.48 32.39 7.18
C ARG A 1037 -25.49 32.36 6.03
N ARG A 1038 -25.78 31.21 5.42
CA ARG A 1038 -26.69 31.10 4.26
C ARG A 1038 -27.72 29.98 4.46
N PRO A 1039 -28.93 30.26 5.00
CA PRO A 1039 -29.95 29.25 5.23
C PRO A 1039 -30.36 28.52 3.93
N ASN A 1040 -30.44 29.23 2.80
CA ASN A 1040 -30.76 28.64 1.50
C ASN A 1040 -29.73 27.55 1.09
N ALA A 1041 -28.44 27.74 1.42
CA ALA A 1041 -27.40 26.74 1.15
C ALA A 1041 -27.53 25.50 2.05
N PHE A 1042 -27.87 25.71 3.33
CA PHE A 1042 -28.12 24.62 4.28
C PHE A 1042 -29.34 23.78 3.88
N ILE A 1043 -30.44 24.42 3.47
CA ILE A 1043 -31.68 23.74 3.08
C ILE A 1043 -31.51 22.93 1.78
N VAL A 1044 -30.78 23.44 0.78
CA VAL A 1044 -30.42 22.66 -0.44
C VAL A 1044 -29.69 21.37 -0.08
N CYS A 1045 -28.78 21.41 0.89
CA CYS A 1045 -28.03 20.23 1.30
C CYS A 1045 -28.85 19.24 2.15
N ILE A 1046 -29.86 19.71 2.89
CA ILE A 1046 -30.87 18.85 3.55
C ILE A 1046 -31.75 18.15 2.50
N ILE A 1047 -32.29 18.89 1.53
CA ILE A 1047 -33.08 18.32 0.42
C ILE A 1047 -32.28 17.23 -0.29
N GLN A 1048 -30.99 17.46 -0.55
CA GLN A 1048 -30.10 16.45 -1.11
C GLN A 1048 -30.00 15.20 -0.21
N SER A 1049 -29.72 15.39 1.08
CA SER A 1049 -29.53 14.28 2.03
C SER A 1049 -30.79 13.41 2.18
N LEU A 1050 -31.98 14.01 2.17
CA LEU A 1050 -33.26 13.30 2.25
C LEU A 1050 -33.58 12.56 0.94
N TYR A 1051 -33.47 13.25 -0.20
CA TYR A 1051 -33.85 12.67 -1.49
C TYR A 1051 -32.88 11.58 -1.94
N GLU A 1052 -31.57 11.85 -1.94
CA GLU A 1052 -30.55 10.85 -2.31
C GLU A 1052 -30.52 9.69 -1.30
N GLY A 1053 -30.95 9.92 -0.05
CA GLY A 1053 -31.13 8.86 0.95
C GLY A 1053 -32.23 7.88 0.56
N SER A 1054 -33.39 8.39 0.12
CA SER A 1054 -34.46 7.55 -0.44
C SER A 1054 -34.00 6.77 -1.69
N PHE A 1055 -33.11 7.36 -2.49
CA PHE A 1055 -32.59 6.75 -3.72
C PHE A 1055 -31.57 5.62 -3.44
N TYR A 1056 -30.68 5.77 -2.45
CA TYR A 1056 -29.80 4.67 -2.04
C TYR A 1056 -30.57 3.49 -1.45
N LEU A 1057 -31.64 3.74 -0.69
CA LEU A 1057 -32.55 2.69 -0.22
C LEU A 1057 -33.30 2.04 -1.38
N PHE A 1058 -33.82 2.83 -2.33
CA PHE A 1058 -34.43 2.32 -3.57
C PHE A 1058 -33.51 1.32 -4.30
N ILE A 1059 -32.21 1.63 -4.45
CA ILE A 1059 -31.23 0.79 -5.15
C ILE A 1059 -31.08 -0.61 -4.53
N PHE A 1060 -31.27 -0.75 -3.22
CA PHE A 1060 -31.29 -2.06 -2.54
C PHE A 1060 -32.65 -2.75 -2.72
N MET A 1061 -33.72 -2.07 -2.31
CA MET A 1061 -35.03 -2.68 -2.06
C MET A 1061 -35.82 -3.11 -3.30
N TRP A 1062 -35.56 -2.53 -4.49
CA TRP A 1062 -36.38 -2.83 -5.67
C TRP A 1062 -36.31 -4.31 -6.07
N THR A 1063 -35.16 -4.95 -5.89
CA THR A 1063 -34.96 -6.37 -6.25
C THR A 1063 -35.74 -7.32 -5.33
N PRO A 1064 -35.58 -7.31 -3.99
CA PRO A 1064 -36.32 -8.22 -3.12
C PRO A 1064 -37.84 -8.03 -3.20
N ILE A 1065 -38.35 -6.81 -3.39
CA ILE A 1065 -39.81 -6.59 -3.50
C ILE A 1065 -40.39 -7.31 -4.75
N PHE A 1066 -39.66 -7.34 -5.88
CA PHE A 1066 -40.10 -8.13 -7.05
C PHE A 1066 -39.90 -9.64 -6.88
N ILE A 1067 -39.01 -10.09 -6.00
CA ILE A 1067 -38.89 -11.51 -5.62
C ILE A 1067 -40.10 -11.91 -4.75
N GLN A 1068 -40.42 -11.11 -3.73
CA GLN A 1068 -41.55 -11.35 -2.82
C GLN A 1068 -42.93 -11.30 -3.49
N LEU A 1069 -43.09 -10.50 -4.55
CA LEU A 1069 -44.35 -10.36 -5.29
C LEU A 1069 -44.40 -11.15 -6.61
N ASN A 1070 -43.44 -12.05 -6.85
CA ASN A 1070 -43.39 -12.88 -8.05
C ASN A 1070 -44.57 -13.88 -8.06
N PRO A 1071 -45.45 -13.90 -9.08
CA PRO A 1071 -46.59 -14.82 -9.11
C PRO A 1071 -46.18 -16.29 -9.35
N ASP A 1072 -45.05 -16.55 -10.02
CA ASP A 1072 -44.61 -17.88 -10.41
C ASP A 1072 -43.28 -18.24 -9.71
N PRO A 1073 -43.26 -19.05 -8.63
CA PRO A 1073 -42.04 -19.34 -7.88
C PRO A 1073 -40.98 -20.12 -8.68
N ASN A 1074 -41.38 -20.75 -9.79
CA ASN A 1074 -40.51 -21.56 -10.64
C ASN A 1074 -39.75 -20.76 -11.72
N TYR A 1075 -40.00 -19.45 -11.85
CA TYR A 1075 -39.41 -18.62 -12.91
C TYR A 1075 -38.88 -17.28 -12.35
N SER A 1076 -37.64 -16.94 -12.68
CA SER A 1076 -36.98 -15.73 -12.17
C SER A 1076 -37.52 -14.44 -12.84
N PRO A 1077 -37.80 -13.36 -12.07
CA PRO A 1077 -38.14 -12.07 -12.65
C PRO A 1077 -37.05 -11.57 -13.60
N SER A 1078 -37.43 -11.01 -14.75
CA SER A 1078 -36.45 -10.52 -15.73
C SER A 1078 -35.86 -9.17 -15.31
N PHE A 1079 -34.96 -9.17 -14.32
CA PHE A 1079 -34.41 -7.98 -13.67
C PHE A 1079 -33.73 -7.00 -14.63
N GLY A 1080 -33.06 -7.48 -15.69
CA GLY A 1080 -32.45 -6.61 -16.70
C GLY A 1080 -33.47 -5.81 -17.52
N ASN A 1081 -34.65 -6.39 -17.78
CA ASN A 1081 -35.76 -5.68 -18.43
C ASN A 1081 -36.39 -4.64 -17.48
N ILE A 1082 -36.56 -4.99 -16.19
CA ILE A 1082 -37.07 -4.07 -15.16
C ILE A 1082 -36.16 -2.84 -15.03
N TYR A 1083 -34.84 -3.07 -14.96
CA TYR A 1083 -33.84 -2.00 -14.95
C TYR A 1083 -33.88 -1.15 -16.23
N ALA A 1084 -34.05 -1.76 -17.40
CA ALA A 1084 -34.20 -1.02 -18.67
C ALA A 1084 -35.44 -0.12 -18.66
N CYS A 1085 -36.58 -0.58 -18.11
CA CYS A 1085 -37.78 0.25 -17.91
C CYS A 1085 -37.53 1.43 -16.95
N PHE A 1086 -36.82 1.20 -15.83
CA PHE A 1086 -36.44 2.27 -14.91
C PHE A 1086 -35.56 3.33 -15.58
N MET A 1087 -34.50 2.92 -16.31
CA MET A 1087 -33.62 3.85 -17.02
C MET A 1087 -34.34 4.61 -18.14
N ALA A 1088 -35.32 3.99 -18.81
CA ALA A 1088 -36.18 4.67 -19.78
C ALA A 1088 -37.09 5.73 -19.10
N SER A 1089 -37.59 5.47 -17.89
CA SER A 1089 -38.35 6.43 -17.09
C SER A 1089 -37.46 7.59 -16.61
N THR A 1090 -36.23 7.31 -16.18
CA THR A 1090 -35.23 8.35 -15.88
C THR A 1090 -34.96 9.23 -17.11
N LEU A 1091 -34.81 8.63 -18.30
CA LEU A 1091 -34.63 9.37 -19.56
C LEU A 1091 -35.84 10.28 -19.85
N LEU A 1092 -37.07 9.79 -19.70
CA LEU A 1092 -38.30 10.58 -19.84
C LEU A 1092 -38.30 11.79 -18.89
N GLY A 1093 -37.91 11.59 -17.62
CA GLY A 1093 -37.73 12.68 -16.64
C GLY A 1093 -36.75 13.76 -17.12
N THR A 1094 -35.61 13.39 -17.69
CA THR A 1094 -34.64 14.38 -18.23
C THR A 1094 -35.15 15.14 -19.46
N ILE A 1095 -36.01 14.51 -20.27
CA ILE A 1095 -36.67 15.15 -21.43
C ILE A 1095 -37.76 16.12 -20.95
N LEU A 1096 -38.54 15.74 -19.94
CA LEU A 1096 -39.52 16.62 -19.28
C LEU A 1096 -38.83 17.83 -18.64
N TYR A 1097 -37.71 17.63 -17.93
CA TYR A 1097 -36.90 18.73 -17.39
C TYR A 1097 -36.55 19.75 -18.49
N ARG A 1098 -36.05 19.30 -19.65
CA ARG A 1098 -35.66 20.18 -20.77
C ARG A 1098 -36.84 21.01 -21.32
N ARG A 1099 -38.08 20.51 -21.23
CA ARG A 1099 -39.28 21.26 -21.64
C ARG A 1099 -39.75 22.21 -20.54
N LEU A 1100 -39.86 21.72 -19.31
CA LEU A 1100 -40.42 22.47 -18.18
C LEU A 1100 -39.48 23.57 -17.68
N SER A 1101 -38.16 23.40 -17.80
CA SER A 1101 -37.14 24.40 -17.42
C SER A 1101 -37.06 25.63 -18.34
N ILE A 1102 -37.96 25.74 -19.32
CA ILE A 1102 -38.17 26.94 -20.15
C ILE A 1102 -39.26 27.85 -19.53
N HIS A 1103 -40.22 27.26 -18.80
CA HIS A 1103 -41.44 27.95 -18.35
C HIS A 1103 -41.59 28.04 -16.83
N LEU A 1104 -40.80 27.28 -16.04
CA LEU A 1104 -40.92 27.21 -14.58
C LEU A 1104 -39.58 27.52 -13.90
N SER A 1105 -39.66 28.13 -12.71
CA SER A 1105 -38.48 28.40 -11.87
C SER A 1105 -37.88 27.11 -11.30
N ILE A 1106 -36.58 27.14 -11.01
CA ILE A 1106 -35.80 25.94 -10.62
C ILE A 1106 -36.31 25.37 -9.28
N SER A 1107 -36.65 26.23 -8.32
CA SER A 1107 -37.24 25.85 -7.03
C SER A 1107 -38.62 25.17 -7.20
N ASN A 1108 -39.49 25.70 -8.07
CA ASN A 1108 -40.79 25.07 -8.38
C ASN A 1108 -40.60 23.70 -9.06
N LEU A 1109 -39.64 23.58 -9.97
CA LEU A 1109 -39.30 22.30 -10.63
C LEU A 1109 -38.79 21.25 -9.64
N LEU A 1110 -38.09 21.68 -8.58
CA LEU A 1110 -37.62 20.79 -7.51
C LEU A 1110 -38.79 20.25 -6.68
N SER A 1111 -39.78 21.09 -6.36
CA SER A 1111 -41.04 20.65 -5.74
C SER A 1111 -41.85 19.72 -6.64
N ILE A 1112 -41.88 19.94 -7.97
CA ILE A 1112 -42.56 19.04 -8.91
C ILE A 1112 -41.84 17.68 -8.99
N ALA A 1113 -40.51 17.66 -9.05
CA ALA A 1113 -39.72 16.43 -9.07
C ALA A 1113 -39.91 15.60 -7.79
N THR A 1114 -39.87 16.26 -6.61
CA THR A 1114 -40.08 15.60 -5.31
C THR A 1114 -41.52 15.13 -5.13
N ALA A 1115 -42.54 15.91 -5.55
CA ALA A 1115 -43.94 15.49 -5.52
C ALA A 1115 -44.23 14.29 -6.44
N CYS A 1116 -43.67 14.27 -7.65
CA CYS A 1116 -43.76 13.14 -8.58
C CYS A 1116 -43.13 11.87 -7.98
N SER A 1117 -41.97 12.02 -7.33
CA SER A 1117 -41.27 10.93 -6.63
C SER A 1117 -42.09 10.41 -5.44
N LEU A 1118 -42.64 11.31 -4.62
CA LEU A 1118 -43.47 11.00 -3.46
C LEU A 1118 -44.74 10.23 -3.87
N ALA A 1119 -45.40 10.64 -4.96
CA ALA A 1119 -46.56 9.93 -5.49
C ALA A 1119 -46.20 8.49 -5.92
N GLY A 1120 -45.12 8.31 -6.69
CA GLY A 1120 -44.64 6.99 -7.10
C GLY A 1120 -44.30 6.07 -5.91
N MET A 1121 -43.60 6.59 -4.89
CA MET A 1121 -43.24 5.80 -3.71
C MET A 1121 -44.46 5.52 -2.80
N GLY A 1122 -45.35 6.50 -2.60
CA GLY A 1122 -46.56 6.35 -1.81
C GLY A 1122 -47.55 5.33 -2.37
N PHE A 1123 -47.77 5.33 -3.70
CA PHE A 1123 -48.54 4.24 -4.32
C PHE A 1123 -47.84 2.88 -4.23
N SER A 1124 -46.50 2.86 -4.23
CA SER A 1124 -45.73 1.62 -4.05
C SER A 1124 -45.85 1.05 -2.63
N VAL A 1125 -45.99 1.88 -1.58
CA VAL A 1125 -46.31 1.43 -0.19
C VAL A 1125 -47.65 0.68 -0.14
N LEU A 1126 -48.66 1.15 -0.87
CA LEU A 1126 -50.00 0.54 -0.89
C LEU A 1126 -50.02 -0.80 -1.64
N VAL A 1127 -49.27 -0.91 -2.74
CA VAL A 1127 -49.22 -2.11 -3.58
C VAL A 1127 -48.24 -3.17 -3.02
N GLY A 1128 -47.14 -2.71 -2.42
CA GLY A 1128 -46.09 -3.54 -1.84
C GLY A 1128 -46.36 -4.07 -0.43
N TYR A 1129 -47.58 -3.92 0.10
CA TYR A 1129 -47.95 -4.54 1.37
C TYR A 1129 -47.99 -6.08 1.24
N PRO A 1130 -47.29 -6.84 2.10
CA PRO A 1130 -47.19 -8.29 1.97
C PRO A 1130 -48.56 -8.97 2.18
N GLY A 1131 -48.92 -9.81 1.22
CA GLY A 1131 -50.22 -10.51 1.14
C GLY A 1131 -50.34 -11.23 -0.20
N GLU A 1132 -51.55 -11.64 -0.60
CA GLU A 1132 -51.79 -12.44 -1.80
C GLU A 1132 -51.06 -11.94 -3.05
N THR A 1133 -50.22 -12.79 -3.65
CA THR A 1133 -49.44 -12.49 -4.86
C THR A 1133 -50.34 -12.48 -6.09
N SER A 1134 -50.24 -11.46 -6.94
CA SER A 1134 -50.92 -11.46 -8.24
C SER A 1134 -50.12 -10.73 -9.31
N GLY A 1135 -50.19 -11.24 -10.55
CA GLY A 1135 -49.56 -10.60 -11.71
C GLY A 1135 -50.10 -9.19 -12.01
N VAL A 1136 -51.22 -8.78 -11.40
CA VAL A 1136 -51.73 -7.41 -11.44
C VAL A 1136 -50.96 -6.52 -10.46
N LYS A 1137 -50.80 -6.94 -9.18
CA LYS A 1137 -49.96 -6.20 -8.20
C LYS A 1137 -48.55 -5.98 -8.73
N TYR A 1138 -47.93 -7.02 -9.27
CA TYR A 1138 -46.58 -6.96 -9.87
C TYR A 1138 -46.47 -5.88 -10.97
N LYS A 1139 -47.45 -5.83 -11.90
CA LYS A 1139 -47.46 -4.84 -13.00
C LYS A 1139 -47.74 -3.42 -12.51
N ILE A 1140 -48.61 -3.25 -11.51
CA ILE A 1140 -48.88 -1.93 -10.92
C ILE A 1140 -47.65 -1.41 -10.17
N LEU A 1141 -46.96 -2.26 -9.40
CA LEU A 1141 -45.71 -1.86 -8.72
C LEU A 1141 -44.63 -1.41 -9.71
N LEU A 1142 -44.47 -2.12 -10.83
CA LEU A 1142 -43.54 -1.68 -11.88
C LEU A 1142 -43.88 -0.28 -12.41
N LEU A 1143 -45.17 0.02 -12.59
CA LEU A 1143 -45.63 1.33 -13.05
C LEU A 1143 -45.40 2.44 -11.99
N THR A 1144 -45.66 2.17 -10.70
CA THR A 1144 -45.47 3.16 -9.62
C THR A 1144 -43.99 3.44 -9.34
N LEU A 1145 -43.12 2.43 -9.45
CA LEU A 1145 -41.66 2.63 -9.38
C LEU A 1145 -41.10 3.31 -10.64
N CYS A 1146 -41.69 3.08 -11.83
CA CYS A 1146 -41.37 3.88 -13.02
C CYS A 1146 -41.78 5.36 -12.88
N LEU A 1147 -42.90 5.66 -12.20
CA LEU A 1147 -43.28 7.03 -11.86
C LEU A 1147 -42.25 7.68 -10.91
N TYR A 1148 -41.81 6.96 -9.86
CA TYR A 1148 -40.72 7.41 -9.00
C TYR A 1148 -39.44 7.71 -9.80
N GLN A 1149 -39.03 6.82 -10.71
CA GLN A 1149 -37.85 7.01 -11.56
C GLN A 1149 -37.98 8.17 -12.56
N THR A 1150 -39.20 8.49 -13.00
CA THR A 1150 -39.47 9.71 -13.78
C THR A 1150 -39.22 10.98 -12.93
N GLY A 1151 -39.60 10.94 -11.65
CA GLY A 1151 -39.25 11.95 -10.65
C GLY A 1151 -37.74 12.08 -10.43
N VAL A 1152 -37.02 10.97 -10.33
CA VAL A 1152 -35.53 10.94 -10.23
C VAL A 1152 -34.86 11.57 -11.45
N GLY A 1153 -35.38 11.29 -12.66
CA GLY A 1153 -34.91 11.88 -13.91
C GLY A 1153 -35.15 13.40 -14.02
N LEU A 1154 -36.17 13.93 -13.34
CA LEU A 1154 -36.38 15.37 -13.15
C LEU A 1154 -35.44 15.94 -12.07
N TYR A 1155 -35.27 15.23 -10.96
CA TYR A 1155 -34.54 15.70 -9.78
C TYR A 1155 -33.06 16.02 -10.07
N PHE A 1156 -32.29 15.08 -10.61
CA PHE A 1156 -30.83 15.26 -10.71
C PHE A 1156 -30.41 16.49 -11.55
N PRO A 1157 -31.00 16.75 -12.74
CA PRO A 1157 -30.71 17.99 -13.50
C PRO A 1157 -31.14 19.28 -12.81
N VAL A 1158 -32.24 19.26 -12.04
CA VAL A 1158 -32.70 20.41 -11.25
C VAL A 1158 -31.75 20.67 -10.08
N MET A 1159 -31.42 19.64 -9.30
CA MET A 1159 -30.53 19.74 -8.14
C MET A 1159 -29.12 20.22 -8.54
N GLN A 1160 -28.53 19.68 -9.61
CA GLN A 1160 -27.22 20.15 -10.11
C GLN A 1160 -27.23 21.64 -10.48
N ARG A 1161 -28.36 22.17 -10.97
CA ARG A 1161 -28.53 23.60 -11.27
C ARG A 1161 -28.74 24.41 -9.98
N GLN A 1162 -29.60 23.97 -9.08
CA GLN A 1162 -29.86 24.62 -7.79
C GLN A 1162 -28.58 24.71 -6.93
N GLN A 1163 -27.76 23.65 -6.90
CA GLN A 1163 -26.42 23.63 -6.30
C GLN A 1163 -25.45 24.61 -7.00
N LYS A 1164 -25.54 24.76 -8.33
CA LYS A 1164 -24.70 25.71 -9.08
C LYS A 1164 -25.03 27.15 -8.71
N ASP A 1165 -26.31 27.46 -8.57
CA ASP A 1165 -26.80 28.82 -8.45
C ASP A 1165 -26.80 29.31 -6.97
N ILE A 1166 -26.92 28.41 -5.98
CA ILE A 1166 -26.91 28.75 -4.54
C ILE A 1166 -25.55 28.54 -3.85
N LEU A 1167 -24.78 27.50 -4.19
CA LEU A 1167 -23.53 27.17 -3.48
C LEU A 1167 -22.30 27.87 -4.14
N PRO A 1168 -21.44 28.58 -3.38
CA PRO A 1168 -20.28 29.27 -3.96
C PRO A 1168 -19.28 28.28 -4.56
N ALA A 1169 -18.78 28.57 -5.76
CA ALA A 1169 -18.05 27.62 -6.60
C ALA A 1169 -16.81 27.00 -5.91
N GLU A 1170 -16.07 27.78 -5.13
CA GLU A 1170 -14.85 27.31 -4.43
C GLU A 1170 -15.15 26.26 -3.34
N ALA A 1171 -16.19 26.48 -2.52
CA ALA A 1171 -16.50 25.61 -1.39
C ALA A 1171 -17.47 24.47 -1.76
N ARG A 1172 -18.09 24.52 -2.95
CA ARG A 1172 -19.09 23.54 -3.39
C ARG A 1172 -18.64 22.08 -3.27
N PRO A 1173 -17.42 21.66 -3.70
CA PRO A 1173 -17.01 20.26 -3.56
C PRO A 1173 -16.93 19.79 -2.09
N VAL A 1174 -16.47 20.67 -1.19
CA VAL A 1174 -16.34 20.39 0.25
C VAL A 1174 -17.71 20.33 0.93
N LEU A 1175 -18.62 21.24 0.58
CA LEU A 1175 -19.99 21.25 1.09
C LEU A 1175 -20.77 19.99 0.66
N LEU A 1176 -20.68 19.61 -0.62
CA LEU A 1176 -21.33 18.39 -1.14
C LEU A 1176 -20.72 17.12 -0.55
N ALA A 1177 -19.41 17.08 -0.28
CA ALA A 1177 -18.78 15.96 0.41
C ALA A 1177 -19.20 15.85 1.88
N LEU A 1178 -19.34 16.97 2.59
CA LEU A 1178 -19.79 16.98 3.99
C LEU A 1178 -21.20 16.42 4.16
N PHE A 1179 -22.13 16.78 3.28
CA PHE A 1179 -23.51 16.27 3.34
C PHE A 1179 -23.69 14.83 2.83
N ARG A 1180 -22.65 14.19 2.28
CA ARG A 1180 -22.64 12.72 2.11
C ARG A 1180 -22.64 11.98 3.46
N VAL A 1181 -22.21 12.62 4.56
CA VAL A 1181 -22.20 12.00 5.90
C VAL A 1181 -23.62 11.65 6.39
N PRO A 1182 -24.56 12.61 6.61
CA PRO A 1182 -25.92 12.28 7.04
C PRO A 1182 -26.66 11.39 6.02
N LEU A 1183 -26.46 11.64 4.73
CA LEU A 1183 -26.99 10.84 3.62
C LEU A 1183 -26.67 9.33 3.76
N ASN A 1184 -25.39 8.98 3.94
CA ASN A 1184 -25.00 7.57 4.10
C ASN A 1184 -25.36 7.01 5.49
N ILE A 1185 -25.37 7.83 6.55
CA ILE A 1185 -25.81 7.40 7.89
C ILE A 1185 -27.30 6.99 7.88
N ILE A 1186 -28.17 7.75 7.21
CA ILE A 1186 -29.59 7.39 7.05
C ILE A 1186 -29.74 6.05 6.32
N ALA A 1187 -29.02 5.87 5.20
CA ALA A 1187 -29.10 4.64 4.41
C ALA A 1187 -28.53 3.41 5.15
N ILE A 1188 -27.36 3.53 5.78
CA ILE A 1188 -26.74 2.46 6.56
C ILE A 1188 -27.58 2.11 7.79
N GLY A 1189 -28.08 3.10 8.53
CA GLY A 1189 -28.93 2.88 9.70
C GLY A 1189 -30.23 2.17 9.33
N ALA A 1190 -30.88 2.55 8.23
CA ALA A 1190 -32.07 1.86 7.76
C ALA A 1190 -31.78 0.41 7.33
N LEU A 1191 -30.70 0.16 6.59
CA LEU A 1191 -30.31 -1.20 6.18
C LEU A 1191 -29.93 -2.11 7.35
N LEU A 1192 -29.39 -1.57 8.45
CA LEU A 1192 -28.99 -2.36 9.62
C LEU A 1192 -30.10 -2.54 10.67
N PHE A 1193 -31.00 -1.56 10.84
CA PHE A 1193 -32.01 -1.60 11.92
C PHE A 1193 -33.44 -1.90 11.47
N LEU A 1194 -33.88 -1.46 10.27
CA LEU A 1194 -35.26 -1.71 9.81
C LEU A 1194 -35.43 -3.07 9.13
N HIS A 1195 -34.33 -3.72 8.78
CA HIS A 1195 -34.30 -4.94 7.96
C HIS A 1195 -33.95 -6.21 8.77
N SER A 1196 -33.66 -6.10 10.07
CA SER A 1196 -32.95 -7.14 10.81
C SER A 1196 -33.81 -8.32 11.32
N HIS A 1197 -35.14 -8.22 11.39
CA HIS A 1197 -35.96 -9.21 12.12
C HIS A 1197 -37.30 -9.66 11.51
N ASP A 1198 -37.87 -9.00 10.51
CA ASP A 1198 -39.26 -9.25 10.10
C ASP A 1198 -39.48 -9.40 8.58
N TYR A 1199 -40.47 -10.24 8.23
CA TYR A 1199 -41.05 -10.38 6.88
C TYR A 1199 -41.52 -9.04 6.27
N TYR A 1200 -41.83 -8.07 7.13
CA TYR A 1200 -42.26 -6.71 6.76
C TYR A 1200 -41.10 -5.74 6.45
N GLY A 1201 -39.83 -6.12 6.61
CA GLY A 1201 -38.68 -5.21 6.52
C GLY A 1201 -38.60 -4.45 5.19
N ASN A 1202 -38.78 -5.12 4.05
CA ASN A 1202 -38.76 -4.49 2.73
C ASN A 1202 -39.93 -3.50 2.50
N TRP A 1203 -41.08 -3.73 3.15
CA TRP A 1203 -42.19 -2.78 3.17
C TRP A 1203 -41.92 -1.58 4.10
N LEU A 1204 -41.29 -1.82 5.26
CA LEU A 1204 -40.90 -0.75 6.18
C LEU A 1204 -39.88 0.22 5.54
N LEU A 1205 -39.02 -0.28 4.64
CA LEU A 1205 -38.16 0.56 3.80
C LEU A 1205 -38.95 1.42 2.78
N LEU A 1206 -40.06 0.92 2.20
CA LEU A 1206 -40.97 1.73 1.35
C LEU A 1206 -41.61 2.87 2.14
N VAL A 1207 -42.05 2.58 3.37
CA VAL A 1207 -42.62 3.57 4.29
C VAL A 1207 -41.56 4.63 4.63
N LEU A 1208 -40.35 4.23 5.02
CA LEU A 1208 -39.28 5.19 5.34
C LEU A 1208 -38.92 6.08 4.13
N CYS A 1209 -38.78 5.52 2.93
CA CYS A 1209 -38.51 6.31 1.72
C CYS A 1209 -39.64 7.31 1.44
N THR A 1210 -40.90 6.93 1.65
CA THR A 1210 -42.06 7.80 1.47
C THR A 1210 -42.07 8.94 2.50
N VAL A 1211 -41.71 8.65 3.77
CA VAL A 1211 -41.55 9.69 4.81
C VAL A 1211 -40.40 10.64 4.48
N LEU A 1212 -39.24 10.14 4.07
CA LEU A 1212 -38.10 10.96 3.64
C LEU A 1212 -38.48 11.88 2.48
N LEU A 1213 -39.23 11.39 1.49
CA LEU A 1213 -39.73 12.16 0.36
C LEU A 1213 -40.79 13.20 0.76
N ALA A 1214 -41.63 12.91 1.76
CA ALA A 1214 -42.62 13.87 2.27
C ALA A 1214 -41.95 15.04 3.01
N VAL A 1215 -40.98 14.75 3.89
CA VAL A 1215 -40.16 15.79 4.56
C VAL A 1215 -39.32 16.55 3.52
N CYS A 1216 -38.80 15.87 2.50
CA CYS A 1216 -38.12 16.50 1.37
C CYS A 1216 -39.04 17.50 0.64
N LEU A 1217 -40.27 17.10 0.30
CA LEU A 1217 -41.22 17.99 -0.38
C LEU A 1217 -41.54 19.25 0.46
N LEU A 1218 -41.79 19.09 1.77
CA LEU A 1218 -41.98 20.22 2.69
C LEU A 1218 -40.76 21.16 2.70
N THR A 1219 -39.54 20.64 2.72
CA THR A 1219 -38.32 21.46 2.66
C THR A 1219 -38.10 22.14 1.30
N THR A 1220 -38.57 21.57 0.17
CA THR A 1220 -38.56 22.28 -1.12
C THR A 1220 -39.53 23.46 -1.17
N PHE A 1221 -40.69 23.36 -0.52
CA PHE A 1221 -41.61 24.50 -0.38
C PHE A 1221 -41.01 25.60 0.51
N LEU A 1222 -40.33 25.23 1.61
CA LEU A 1222 -39.58 26.19 2.43
C LEU A 1222 -38.48 26.90 1.63
N LEU A 1223 -37.69 26.16 0.84
CA LEU A 1223 -36.68 26.74 -0.06
C LEU A 1223 -37.31 27.69 -1.09
N THR A 1224 -38.47 27.31 -1.64
CA THR A 1224 -39.21 28.13 -2.62
C THR A 1224 -39.75 29.41 -2.00
N SER A 1225 -40.19 29.38 -0.73
CA SER A 1225 -40.59 30.57 0.01
C SER A 1225 -39.42 31.52 0.24
N LEU A 1226 -38.31 31.01 0.80
CA LEU A 1226 -37.10 31.81 1.08
C LEU A 1226 -36.47 32.37 -0.21
N SER A 1227 -36.48 31.59 -1.30
CA SER A 1227 -35.99 32.01 -2.62
C SER A 1227 -36.69 33.27 -3.13
N LYS A 1228 -38.01 33.39 -2.95
CA LYS A 1228 -38.80 34.56 -3.38
C LYS A 1228 -38.48 35.84 -2.61
N HIS A 1229 -37.99 35.73 -1.37
CA HIS A 1229 -37.55 36.88 -0.59
C HIS A 1229 -36.11 37.29 -0.92
N SER A 1230 -35.21 36.33 -1.18
CA SER A 1230 -33.79 36.61 -1.45
C SER A 1230 -33.48 37.32 -2.77
N ASP A 1231 -34.40 37.32 -3.74
CA ASP A 1231 -34.22 38.04 -5.01
C ASP A 1231 -34.17 39.57 -4.81
N VAL A 1232 -34.70 40.09 -3.68
CA VAL A 1232 -34.61 41.51 -3.31
C VAL A 1232 -33.21 41.87 -2.81
N ASP A 1233 -32.63 41.06 -1.93
CA ASP A 1233 -31.30 41.29 -1.34
C ASP A 1233 -30.17 41.20 -2.37
N TYR A 1234 -30.34 40.41 -3.43
CA TYR A 1234 -29.30 40.22 -4.45
C TYR A 1234 -28.99 41.53 -5.20
N PHE A 1235 -29.99 42.39 -5.39
CA PHE A 1235 -29.84 43.70 -6.01
C PHE A 1235 -29.13 44.71 -5.07
N VAL A 1236 -29.37 44.60 -3.76
CA VAL A 1236 -28.74 45.45 -2.73
C VAL A 1236 -27.27 45.05 -2.51
N LEU A 1237 -26.93 43.76 -2.59
CA LEU A 1237 -25.56 43.28 -2.38
C LEU A 1237 -24.59 43.63 -3.52
N GLN A 1238 -25.06 43.92 -4.74
CA GLN A 1238 -24.19 44.46 -5.81
C GLN A 1238 -23.80 45.94 -5.60
N LEU A 1239 -24.43 46.65 -4.64
CA LEU A 1239 -24.08 48.02 -4.27
C LEU A 1239 -23.13 48.09 -3.05
N LYS A 1240 -22.56 46.96 -2.60
CA LYS A 1240 -21.64 46.87 -1.47
C LYS A 1240 -20.50 45.87 -1.72
N SER A 1241 -19.68 46.16 -2.73
CA SER A 1241 -18.44 45.42 -3.01
C SER A 1241 -17.25 46.33 -3.31
N ASP A 1242 -17.16 47.48 -2.64
CA ASP A 1242 -15.96 48.31 -2.55
C ASP A 1242 -15.41 48.22 -1.12
N ASP A 1243 -14.40 47.37 -0.92
CA ASP A 1243 -13.66 47.18 0.33
C ASP A 1243 -12.30 46.50 0.00
N GLU A 1244 -11.54 47.11 -0.92
CA GLU A 1244 -10.13 46.71 -1.14
C GLU A 1244 -9.24 47.30 -0.02
N PRO A 1245 -8.38 46.50 0.63
CA PRO A 1245 -7.35 47.04 1.52
C PRO A 1245 -6.25 47.69 0.68
N PRO A 1246 -5.67 48.83 1.12
CA PRO A 1246 -4.64 49.53 0.34
C PRO A 1246 -3.37 48.68 0.22
N LEU A 1247 -2.80 48.60 -0.99
CA LEU A 1247 -1.42 48.16 -1.17
C LEU A 1247 -0.49 49.21 -0.56
N LEU A 1248 0.26 48.81 0.47
CA LEU A 1248 1.44 49.55 0.93
C LEU A 1248 2.58 49.37 -0.08
N SER A 1249 3.35 50.44 -0.25
CA SER A 1249 4.52 50.51 -1.13
C SER A 1249 5.80 50.05 -0.43
N GLU A 1250 6.51 49.11 -1.03
CA GLU A 1250 7.99 49.01 -1.04
C GLU A 1250 8.43 48.13 -2.23
#